data_AF-A0A812IVU8-F1
#
_entry.id   AF-A0A812IVU8-F1
#
_cell.length_a   1.000
_cell.length_b   1.000
_cell.length_c   1.000
_cell.angle_alpha   90.00
_cell.angle_beta   90.00
_cell.angle_gamma   90.00
#
_symmetry.space_group_name_H-M   'P 1'
#
loop_
_entity.id
_entity.type
_entity.pdbx_description
1 polymer ?
#
loop_
_entity_poly.entity_id
_entity_poly.type
_entity_poly.pdbx_seq_one_letter_code
_entity_poly.pdbx_strand_id
1 'polypeptide(L)'
;MQQIRKAQQRGQADFGWLNSRHTFSFGSYFDQDHMGFGPLRVINEDHVAAGRGFDTHGHQDMEIISYVISGTMAHKDSLGTGSEIKAGEVQRMTAGTGVRHSEFNVSTTDPLHFLQIWILPEKQGLAPGYEQKSFADIPKDNRLVLAGSRDGRNASVTIHQDVDLYLSTLSNNVHVAHEIEPGRKMWLQVVHGDVAVNDEGLSSGDGFAFKNTSASAVRLKMTDNTNAANTAVAIESLLAQRRSPYTFDPGKDVGEQDLQALFEAARWTMSSYNAQPWRYIVGVKSRSPAVWQQIHDVLVEGNQGWAQHAPVLALGLTNSVFEHNGKENKAAMHDLGAASANLTFEATARGISVHQMIGIEPEKATNAFSLPSEILPVTALAIGYAGNNPQLAAELAQRDQQPRERKAVANFLMAGAVIAVPIFKMLGLGSVLGYLAAGALIGPWGLGLIDDVDDILHFAELGVVMLLFIIGLELKPSRLWALRRSIFGFGSAQLFLSAILIGTFAYLLGNPLQIALVIGLVLALSSTAFALQLLAERGELTRRHGRSAFATLLFQDLAVVPLLALVPLLGGASSQDFQWQAVAIAAGTVVAVVFLGGWVLKNLLKIVARSRVREILTATALLTVLGTASLLEHAGLSMALGAFLAGVLLADTEFRHQLEADIEPFKGLLLGLFFIAVGMSMNLGLIAEKPFSIVGMVIVLVSIKSLVLYTLGKWQGLENTSARRLAWVLSQGGEFAFVIFGVAVTTSVLPSSTAELWIVVVSLSMLTTPLLMFLEDKLSSQRSTDQPYEVPDDDEPRVIIAGFGRFGQIIARVLSAKKIPFTALDASQEQVDFVKQYGNKIYYGDASRLDLLEAAGAENASLFVLAIDEAQASLQTAAIVSKHFPHLKIYARAHNRKHAYQLMDLGIEIIRRDTFYSALSMTEAVLTGLGYSAARAQQSVEAFEAKDVERLHAHQHLHNDNEKMQDLAKTAAKELEEMFAADAASEETTPSWMQQKP
;
A
#
# COMPACT_ATOMS: atom_id res chain seq x y z
N MET A 1 3.08 -58.11 1.82
CA MET A 1 2.24 -57.97 3.04
C MET A 1 2.53 -56.60 3.64
N GLN A 2 1.49 -55.81 3.90
CA GLN A 2 1.59 -54.45 4.45
C GLN A 2 0.87 -54.41 5.81
N GLN A 3 1.41 -53.69 6.79
CA GLN A 3 0.81 -53.53 8.11
C GLN A 3 1.15 -52.16 8.68
N ILE A 4 0.15 -51.42 9.15
CA ILE A 4 0.33 -50.17 9.88
C ILE A 4 0.40 -50.46 11.39
N ARG A 5 1.38 -49.86 12.07
CA ARG A 5 1.46 -49.77 13.52
C ARG A 5 1.11 -48.34 13.93
N LYS A 6 -0.11 -48.11 14.40
CA LYS A 6 -0.56 -46.77 14.80
C LYS A 6 0.15 -46.28 16.06
N ALA A 7 0.43 -44.99 16.15
CA ALA A 7 1.16 -44.37 17.26
C ALA A 7 0.54 -44.70 18.62
N GLN A 8 -0.80 -44.71 18.69
CA GLN A 8 -1.56 -44.99 19.92
C GLN A 8 -1.53 -46.48 20.32
N GLN A 9 -1.17 -47.38 19.40
CA GLN A 9 -1.04 -48.82 19.66
C GLN A 9 0.37 -49.22 20.11
N ARG A 10 1.33 -48.29 20.05
CA ARG A 10 2.71 -48.51 20.53
C ARG A 10 2.70 -48.59 22.06
N GLY A 11 3.59 -49.41 22.61
CA GLY A 11 3.78 -49.48 24.06
C GLY A 11 4.12 -48.12 24.62
N GLN A 12 3.70 -47.83 25.85
CA GLN A 12 3.98 -46.57 26.51
C GLN A 12 4.68 -46.82 27.83
N ALA A 13 5.74 -46.06 28.10
CA ALA A 13 6.40 -46.02 29.38
C ALA A 13 6.54 -44.56 29.82
N ASP A 14 5.99 -44.22 30.99
CA ASP A 14 6.09 -42.89 31.59
C ASP A 14 6.66 -43.03 33.01
N PHE A 15 7.86 -42.48 33.21
CA PHE A 15 8.56 -42.50 34.49
C PHE A 15 8.65 -41.09 35.11
N GLY A 16 7.84 -40.15 34.65
CA GLY A 16 7.83 -38.73 35.07
C GLY A 16 8.98 -37.90 34.49
N TRP A 17 10.16 -38.50 34.27
CA TRP A 17 11.29 -37.85 33.58
C TRP A 17 11.48 -38.35 32.14
N LEU A 18 10.92 -39.50 31.79
CA LEU A 18 10.96 -40.12 30.47
C LEU A 18 9.54 -40.47 30.06
N ASN A 19 9.12 -39.99 28.89
CA ASN A 19 7.91 -40.45 28.21
C ASN A 19 8.33 -41.10 26.89
N SER A 20 8.16 -42.42 26.82
CA SER A 20 8.61 -43.24 25.71
C SER A 20 7.47 -43.97 25.02
N ARG A 21 7.54 -44.04 23.68
CA ARG A 21 6.68 -44.86 22.84
C ARG A 21 7.48 -46.00 22.21
N HIS A 22 7.19 -47.25 22.60
CA HIS A 22 7.87 -48.45 22.13
C HIS A 22 7.12 -49.10 20.96
N THR A 23 7.73 -49.12 19.78
CA THR A 23 7.14 -49.77 18.60
C THR A 23 7.15 -51.30 18.70
N PHE A 24 8.20 -51.85 19.31
CA PHE A 24 8.37 -53.28 19.56
C PHE A 24 8.49 -53.55 21.06
N SER A 25 8.32 -54.81 21.45
CA SER A 25 8.52 -55.29 22.83
C SER A 25 9.87 -54.85 23.39
N PHE A 26 9.84 -54.08 24.47
CA PHE A 26 11.03 -53.47 25.07
C PHE A 26 10.81 -53.17 26.56
N GLY A 27 11.80 -53.48 27.39
CA GLY A 27 11.72 -53.28 28.84
C GLY A 27 10.55 -54.03 29.47
N SER A 28 9.69 -53.31 30.20
CA SER A 28 8.47 -53.85 30.82
C SER A 28 7.30 -54.02 29.85
N TYR A 29 7.40 -53.47 28.63
CA TYR A 29 6.37 -53.61 27.60
C TYR A 29 6.59 -54.88 26.77
N PHE A 30 5.56 -55.72 26.69
CA PHE A 30 5.59 -56.99 25.98
C PHE A 30 4.35 -57.17 25.09
N ASP A 31 4.61 -57.43 23.81
CA ASP A 31 3.68 -57.71 22.72
C ASP A 31 4.32 -58.80 21.84
N GLN A 32 3.81 -60.03 21.93
CA GLN A 32 4.37 -61.20 21.25
C GLN A 32 4.36 -61.07 19.72
N ASP A 33 3.41 -60.32 19.17
CA ASP A 33 3.27 -60.12 17.72
C ASP A 33 4.21 -59.01 17.20
N HIS A 34 4.73 -58.18 18.10
CA HIS A 34 5.59 -57.04 17.79
C HIS A 34 6.94 -57.14 18.51
N MET A 35 7.61 -58.30 18.41
CA MET A 35 8.96 -58.48 18.96
C MET A 35 10.06 -57.78 18.14
N GLY A 36 9.80 -57.46 16.87
CA GLY A 36 10.76 -56.84 15.95
C GLY A 36 10.35 -57.04 14.50
N PHE A 37 11.08 -56.43 13.56
CA PHE A 37 10.81 -56.53 12.13
C PHE A 37 12.10 -56.83 11.34
N GLY A 38 12.35 -58.11 11.08
CA GLY A 38 13.65 -58.53 10.52
C GLY A 38 14.77 -58.30 11.55
N PRO A 39 15.91 -57.68 11.18
CA PRO A 39 16.97 -57.34 12.13
C PRO A 39 16.66 -56.12 13.00
N LEU A 40 15.61 -55.33 12.68
CA LEU A 40 15.16 -54.20 13.50
C LEU A 40 14.47 -54.71 14.78
N ARG A 41 15.00 -54.34 15.94
CA ARG A 41 14.52 -54.81 17.25
C ARG A 41 13.89 -53.73 18.10
N VAL A 42 14.37 -52.49 17.99
CA VAL A 42 13.88 -51.36 18.78
C VAL A 42 13.75 -50.14 17.87
N ILE A 43 12.65 -49.40 18.03
CA ILE A 43 12.49 -48.04 17.53
C ILE A 43 11.59 -47.31 18.53
N ASN A 44 12.25 -46.77 19.55
CA ASN A 44 11.61 -46.06 20.64
C ASN A 44 11.65 -44.57 20.35
N GLU A 45 10.57 -43.89 20.68
CA GLU A 45 10.48 -42.44 20.61
C GLU A 45 10.44 -41.89 22.01
N ASP A 46 11.52 -41.23 22.40
CA ASP A 46 11.81 -40.87 23.78
C ASP A 46 11.76 -39.36 23.94
N HIS A 47 10.96 -38.90 24.89
CA HIS A 47 10.95 -37.53 25.40
C HIS A 47 11.55 -37.52 26.81
N VAL A 48 12.71 -36.88 26.96
CA VAL A 48 13.48 -36.84 28.20
C VAL A 48 13.45 -35.43 28.78
N ALA A 49 13.01 -35.31 30.04
CA ALA A 49 12.99 -34.06 30.77
C ALA A 49 14.38 -33.43 30.91
N ALA A 50 14.41 -32.12 31.11
CA ALA A 50 15.64 -31.35 31.25
C ALA A 50 16.55 -31.89 32.38
N GLY A 51 17.85 -32.01 32.10
CA GLY A 51 18.88 -32.48 33.03
C GLY A 51 18.76 -33.95 33.44
N ARG A 52 17.89 -34.73 32.81
CA ARG A 52 17.67 -36.16 33.09
C ARG A 52 18.16 -37.02 31.93
N GLY A 53 18.22 -38.32 32.16
CA GLY A 53 18.78 -39.26 31.20
C GLY A 53 18.92 -40.67 31.75
N PHE A 54 19.53 -41.52 30.93
CA PHE A 54 19.82 -42.91 31.24
C PHE A 54 21.20 -43.03 31.88
N ASP A 55 21.22 -43.53 33.11
CA ASP A 55 22.46 -43.88 33.83
C ASP A 55 23.30 -44.92 33.07
N THR A 56 24.57 -45.06 33.45
CA THR A 56 25.52 -45.96 32.79
C THR A 56 25.08 -47.43 32.80
N HIS A 57 24.62 -47.93 31.65
CA HIS A 57 24.14 -49.30 31.44
C HIS A 57 24.92 -49.98 30.31
N GLY A 58 24.84 -51.31 30.22
CA GLY A 58 25.63 -52.11 29.27
C GLY A 58 24.79 -52.68 28.12
N HIS A 59 25.39 -52.73 26.93
CA HIS A 59 24.86 -53.41 25.75
C HIS A 59 25.92 -54.34 25.15
N GLN A 60 25.48 -55.36 24.43
CA GLN A 60 26.34 -56.30 23.72
C GLN A 60 25.64 -56.73 22.42
N ASP A 61 26.42 -56.99 21.37
CA ASP A 61 25.95 -57.57 20.11
C ASP A 61 24.76 -56.82 19.46
N MET A 62 24.81 -55.49 19.48
CA MET A 62 23.78 -54.60 18.94
C MET A 62 24.39 -53.41 18.20
N GLU A 63 23.76 -52.98 17.11
CA GLU A 63 23.97 -51.66 16.51
C GLU A 63 22.91 -50.70 17.06
N ILE A 64 23.34 -49.73 17.86
CA ILE A 64 22.49 -48.76 18.54
C ILE A 64 22.60 -47.43 17.82
N ILE A 65 21.48 -46.91 17.34
CA ILE A 65 21.43 -45.70 16.53
C ILE A 65 20.52 -44.69 17.22
N SER A 66 21.07 -43.52 17.51
CA SER A 66 20.36 -42.40 18.12
C SER A 66 20.17 -41.30 17.08
N TYR A 67 18.92 -40.93 16.81
CA TYR A 67 18.56 -39.81 15.94
C TYR A 67 17.82 -38.73 16.73
N VAL A 68 18.49 -37.60 16.97
CA VAL A 68 17.92 -36.50 17.76
C VAL A 68 17.01 -35.65 16.89
N ILE A 69 15.74 -35.54 17.28
CA ILE A 69 14.72 -34.76 16.56
C ILE A 69 14.76 -33.31 17.04
N SER A 70 14.79 -33.09 18.35
CA SER A 70 14.96 -31.76 18.97
C SER A 70 15.71 -31.87 20.30
N GLY A 71 16.42 -30.81 20.68
CA GLY A 71 17.27 -30.79 21.87
C GLY A 71 18.71 -31.23 21.61
N THR A 72 19.43 -31.60 22.67
CA THR A 72 20.83 -32.07 22.60
C THR A 72 21.08 -33.16 23.64
N MET A 73 21.65 -34.28 23.20
CA MET A 73 21.94 -35.44 24.03
C MET A 73 23.45 -35.57 24.24
N ALA A 74 23.90 -35.61 25.49
CA ALA A 74 25.26 -36.00 25.84
C ALA A 74 25.36 -37.52 25.92
N HIS A 75 26.29 -38.09 25.16
CA HIS A 75 26.67 -39.49 25.20
C HIS A 75 28.04 -39.65 25.86
N LYS A 76 28.19 -40.66 26.72
CA LYS A 76 29.48 -41.09 27.28
C LYS A 76 29.56 -42.60 27.33
N ASP A 77 30.69 -43.18 26.91
CA ASP A 77 30.89 -44.63 26.92
C ASP A 77 32.23 -45.09 27.54
N SER A 78 32.31 -46.40 27.77
CA SER A 78 33.47 -47.08 28.35
C SER A 78 34.70 -47.14 27.43
N LEU A 79 34.58 -46.71 26.17
CA LEU A 79 35.73 -46.55 25.25
C LEU A 79 36.43 -45.21 25.45
N GLY A 80 35.88 -44.34 26.31
CA GLY A 80 36.37 -42.99 26.55
C GLY A 80 35.77 -41.95 25.58
N THR A 81 34.78 -42.34 24.77
CA THR A 81 34.08 -41.42 23.88
C THR A 81 33.09 -40.59 24.69
N GLY A 82 33.16 -39.27 24.53
CA GLY A 82 32.18 -38.33 25.06
C GLY A 82 31.81 -37.33 23.97
N SER A 83 30.51 -37.21 23.66
CA SER A 83 30.04 -36.31 22.61
C SER A 83 28.66 -35.75 22.91
N GLU A 84 28.36 -34.62 22.30
CA GLU A 84 27.01 -34.05 22.25
C GLU A 84 26.43 -34.32 20.87
N ILE A 85 25.25 -34.91 20.83
CA ILE A 85 24.50 -35.25 19.63
C ILE A 85 23.35 -34.24 19.53
N LYS A 86 23.38 -33.41 18.49
CA LYS A 86 22.42 -32.32 18.28
C LYS A 86 21.26 -32.75 17.40
N ALA A 87 20.18 -31.97 17.41
CA ALA A 87 19.05 -32.16 16.51
C ALA A 87 19.51 -32.28 15.04
N GLY A 88 19.01 -33.31 14.36
CA GLY A 88 19.37 -33.66 12.99
C GLY A 88 20.64 -34.51 12.85
N GLU A 89 21.35 -34.81 13.94
CA GLU A 89 22.51 -35.71 13.89
C GLU A 89 22.10 -37.17 14.12
N VAL A 90 22.80 -38.08 13.42
CA VAL A 90 22.68 -39.53 13.59
C VAL A 90 23.96 -40.03 14.22
N GLN A 91 23.82 -40.69 15.35
CA GLN A 91 24.89 -41.38 16.05
C GLN A 91 24.67 -42.88 15.94
N ARG A 92 25.76 -43.63 15.73
CA ARG A 92 25.79 -45.09 15.74
C ARG A 92 26.84 -45.58 16.72
N MET A 93 26.45 -46.50 17.60
CA MET A 93 27.32 -47.23 18.49
C MET A 93 27.19 -48.73 18.22
N THR A 94 28.30 -49.36 17.86
CA THR A 94 28.39 -50.82 17.79
C THR A 94 28.76 -51.33 19.17
N ALA A 95 27.85 -52.05 19.83
CA ALA A 95 28.09 -52.58 21.18
C ALA A 95 29.05 -53.78 21.16
N GLY A 96 28.99 -54.62 20.12
CA GLY A 96 29.99 -55.66 19.86
C GLY A 96 30.24 -56.59 21.05
N THR A 97 31.51 -56.79 21.42
CA THR A 97 31.94 -57.56 22.61
C THR A 97 31.50 -56.98 23.95
N GLY A 98 30.87 -55.81 23.97
CA GLY A 98 30.31 -55.17 25.16
C GLY A 98 30.75 -53.71 25.29
N VAL A 99 29.80 -52.80 25.52
CA VAL A 99 30.02 -51.40 25.86
C VAL A 99 29.10 -50.97 26.99
N ARG A 100 29.61 -50.18 27.92
CA ARG A 100 28.79 -49.45 28.90
C ARG A 100 28.69 -47.99 28.51
N HIS A 101 27.50 -47.42 28.54
CA HIS A 101 27.27 -46.04 28.12
C HIS A 101 26.11 -45.37 28.88
N SER A 102 26.06 -44.05 28.82
CA SER A 102 25.02 -43.21 29.40
C SER A 102 24.62 -42.08 28.45
N GLU A 103 23.35 -41.70 28.49
CA GLU A 103 22.73 -40.73 27.59
C GLU A 103 21.93 -39.70 28.41
N PHE A 104 22.31 -38.42 28.37
CA PHE A 104 21.68 -37.37 29.19
C PHE A 104 21.25 -36.16 28.38
N ASN A 105 20.09 -35.58 28.70
CA ASN A 105 19.69 -34.28 28.21
C ASN A 105 20.57 -33.19 28.86
N VAL A 106 21.33 -32.48 28.02
CA VAL A 106 22.27 -31.43 28.46
C VAL A 106 21.54 -30.16 28.93
N SER A 107 20.36 -29.89 28.38
CA SER A 107 19.59 -28.69 28.75
C SER A 107 19.00 -28.84 30.15
N THR A 108 19.05 -27.76 30.94
CA THR A 108 18.40 -27.67 32.25
C THR A 108 16.98 -27.11 32.17
N THR A 109 16.54 -26.68 31.00
CA THR A 109 15.23 -26.05 30.76
C THR A 109 14.38 -26.79 29.75
N ASP A 110 14.98 -27.27 28.67
CA ASP A 110 14.27 -27.79 27.50
C ASP A 110 14.26 -29.33 27.48
N PRO A 111 13.16 -29.96 27.07
CA PRO A 111 13.11 -31.41 26.87
C PRO A 111 13.94 -31.84 25.65
N LEU A 112 14.40 -33.09 25.66
CA LEU A 112 15.08 -33.76 24.57
C LEU A 112 14.10 -34.74 23.91
N HIS A 113 13.99 -34.74 22.59
CA HIS A 113 13.18 -35.68 21.81
C HIS A 113 14.03 -36.39 20.76
N PHE A 114 14.08 -37.71 20.81
CA PHE A 114 14.91 -38.50 19.91
C PHE A 114 14.32 -39.89 19.63
N LEU A 115 14.81 -40.53 18.57
CA LEU A 115 14.58 -41.95 18.30
C LEU A 115 15.78 -42.78 18.71
N GLN A 116 15.52 -43.84 19.48
CA GLN A 116 16.49 -44.87 19.83
C GLN A 116 16.18 -46.13 19.01
N ILE A 117 17.09 -46.49 18.10
CA ILE A 117 16.88 -47.53 17.09
C ILE A 117 17.93 -48.63 17.26
N TRP A 118 17.50 -49.87 17.45
CA TRP A 118 18.42 -51.01 17.60
C TRP A 118 18.28 -52.01 16.48
N ILE A 119 19.41 -52.37 15.89
CA ILE A 119 19.51 -53.33 14.79
C ILE A 119 20.48 -54.44 15.19
N LEU A 120 20.08 -55.70 15.01
CA LEU A 120 20.97 -56.84 15.21
C LEU A 120 22.06 -56.84 14.14
N PRO A 121 23.36 -56.96 14.50
CA PRO A 121 24.42 -57.08 13.53
C PRO A 121 24.39 -58.46 12.83
N GLU A 122 25.00 -58.56 11.66
CA GLU A 122 25.11 -59.81 10.91
C GLU A 122 26.08 -60.83 11.56
N LYS A 123 26.95 -60.35 12.46
CA LYS A 123 27.91 -61.15 13.23
C LYS A 123 27.94 -60.68 14.68
N GLN A 124 28.05 -61.64 15.60
CA GLN A 124 28.30 -61.38 17.01
C GLN A 124 29.80 -61.19 17.28
N GLY A 125 30.15 -60.57 18.41
CA GLY A 125 31.52 -60.35 18.85
C GLY A 125 32.29 -59.31 18.04
N LEU A 126 31.59 -58.37 17.39
CA LEU A 126 32.24 -57.24 16.70
C LEU A 126 33.06 -56.40 17.69
N ALA A 127 34.11 -55.74 17.20
CA ALA A 127 34.81 -54.76 18.00
C ALA A 127 33.86 -53.58 18.30
N PRO A 128 33.78 -53.09 19.55
CA PRO A 128 33.00 -51.90 19.85
C PRO A 128 33.45 -50.69 19.03
N GLY A 129 32.51 -49.85 18.61
CA GLY A 129 32.81 -48.71 17.76
C GLY A 129 31.77 -47.61 17.84
N TYR A 130 32.18 -46.41 17.43
CA TYR A 130 31.37 -45.20 17.51
C TYR A 130 31.49 -44.38 16.21
N GLU A 131 30.36 -43.91 15.68
CA GLU A 131 30.29 -42.92 14.60
C GLU A 131 29.20 -41.88 14.89
N GLN A 132 29.42 -40.64 14.48
CA GLN A 132 28.44 -39.56 14.54
C GLN A 132 28.56 -38.72 13.29
N LYS A 133 27.41 -38.44 12.65
CA LYS A 133 27.35 -37.62 11.43
C LYS A 133 26.14 -36.71 11.46
N SER A 134 26.30 -35.51 10.91
CA SER A 134 25.23 -34.52 10.84
C SER A 134 24.40 -34.67 9.58
N PHE A 135 23.08 -34.67 9.76
CA PHE A 135 22.07 -34.62 8.71
C PHE A 135 21.08 -33.47 9.00
N ALA A 136 21.53 -32.41 9.68
CA ALA A 136 20.70 -31.26 10.01
C ALA A 136 20.20 -30.51 8.76
N ASP A 137 21.00 -30.52 7.68
CA ASP A 137 20.69 -29.89 6.39
C ASP A 137 20.12 -30.89 5.36
N ILE A 138 19.21 -31.79 5.75
CA ILE A 138 18.51 -32.65 4.78
C ILE A 138 17.80 -31.75 3.75
N PRO A 139 18.12 -31.88 2.45
CA PRO A 139 17.48 -31.08 1.41
C PRO A 139 15.96 -31.27 1.44
N LYS A 140 15.20 -30.16 1.45
CA LYS A 140 13.73 -30.16 1.39
C LYS A 140 13.21 -30.41 -0.04
N ASP A 141 13.94 -31.17 -0.83
CA ASP A 141 13.63 -31.44 -2.25
C ASP A 141 13.06 -32.84 -2.48
N ASN A 142 12.57 -33.49 -1.41
CA ASN A 142 11.86 -34.76 -1.47
C ASN A 142 12.76 -35.95 -1.86
N ARG A 143 14.07 -35.88 -1.61
CA ARG A 143 14.97 -37.02 -1.80
C ARG A 143 15.12 -37.85 -0.52
N LEU A 144 15.22 -39.18 -0.66
CA LEU A 144 15.67 -40.06 0.43
C LEU A 144 17.19 -39.92 0.61
N VAL A 145 17.64 -39.35 1.72
CA VAL A 145 19.05 -39.21 2.06
C VAL A 145 19.51 -40.45 2.83
N LEU A 146 20.53 -41.14 2.32
CA LEU A 146 21.08 -42.33 2.97
C LEU A 146 21.87 -41.91 4.23
N ALA A 147 21.32 -42.20 5.40
CA ALA A 147 21.87 -41.83 6.70
C ALA A 147 22.71 -42.94 7.33
N GLY A 148 22.40 -44.21 7.06
CA GLY A 148 23.21 -45.36 7.46
C GLY A 148 23.22 -46.48 6.42
N SER A 149 24.33 -47.19 6.25
CA SER A 149 24.45 -48.32 5.34
C SER A 149 25.45 -49.37 5.83
N ARG A 150 25.45 -50.56 5.21
CA ARG A 150 26.38 -51.64 5.55
C ARG A 150 27.86 -51.25 5.45
N ASP A 151 28.18 -50.39 4.50
CA ASP A 151 29.53 -50.03 4.05
C ASP A 151 29.89 -48.55 4.27
N GLY A 152 29.00 -47.76 4.87
CA GLY A 152 29.19 -46.32 5.07
C GLY A 152 29.18 -45.48 3.78
N ARG A 153 28.63 -46.02 2.68
CA ARG A 153 28.57 -45.33 1.37
C ARG A 153 27.79 -44.02 1.44
N ASN A 154 28.07 -43.11 0.51
CA ASN A 154 27.45 -41.77 0.44
C ASN A 154 27.57 -40.98 1.75
N ALA A 155 28.70 -41.16 2.45
CA ALA A 155 28.96 -40.54 3.76
C ALA A 155 27.95 -40.91 4.86
N SER A 156 27.20 -42.00 4.72
CA SER A 156 26.31 -42.53 5.76
C SER A 156 27.08 -43.18 6.92
N VAL A 157 26.47 -43.33 8.10
CA VAL A 157 27.09 -44.09 9.20
C VAL A 157 27.16 -45.58 8.87
N THR A 158 28.23 -46.25 9.27
CA THR A 158 28.36 -47.69 9.06
C THR A 158 27.44 -48.45 10.01
N ILE A 159 26.67 -49.42 9.51
CA ILE A 159 25.83 -50.33 10.30
C ILE A 159 26.23 -51.75 9.92
N HIS A 160 26.71 -52.60 10.83
CA HIS A 160 27.17 -53.96 10.47
C HIS A 160 26.01 -54.95 10.24
N GLN A 161 25.10 -54.61 9.34
CA GLN A 161 23.96 -55.40 8.90
C GLN A 161 23.63 -55.00 7.46
N ASP A 162 23.01 -55.89 6.68
CA ASP A 162 22.52 -55.59 5.33
C ASP A 162 21.27 -54.69 5.36
N VAL A 163 21.45 -53.42 5.73
CA VAL A 163 20.40 -52.42 5.89
C VAL A 163 20.80 -51.09 5.25
N ASP A 164 19.81 -50.39 4.71
CA ASP A 164 19.90 -48.98 4.33
C ASP A 164 18.91 -48.19 5.19
N LEU A 165 19.42 -47.20 5.92
CA LEU A 165 18.64 -46.27 6.73
C LEU A 165 18.56 -44.94 5.99
N TYR A 166 17.36 -44.48 5.67
CA TYR A 166 17.13 -43.22 4.98
C TYR A 166 16.43 -42.20 5.89
N LEU A 167 16.76 -40.93 5.70
CA LEU A 167 16.06 -39.78 6.26
C LEU A 167 15.52 -38.92 5.12
N SER A 168 14.34 -38.32 5.30
CA SER A 168 13.71 -37.49 4.27
C SER A 168 12.73 -36.49 4.87
N THR A 169 12.67 -35.31 4.25
CA THR A 169 11.65 -34.29 4.51
C THR A 169 10.85 -34.10 3.22
N LEU A 170 9.52 -34.27 3.31
CA LEU A 170 8.62 -34.10 2.17
C LEU A 170 8.02 -32.68 2.18
N SER A 171 7.88 -32.11 0.99
CA SER A 171 7.22 -30.84 0.69
C SER A 171 5.90 -31.10 -0.04
N ASN A 172 4.98 -30.14 0.02
CA ASN A 172 3.65 -30.24 -0.59
C ASN A 172 3.71 -30.65 -2.08
N ASN A 173 2.74 -31.45 -2.54
CA ASN A 173 2.54 -31.86 -3.93
C ASN A 173 3.64 -32.69 -4.62
N VAL A 174 4.60 -33.27 -3.90
CA VAL A 174 5.61 -34.17 -4.52
C VAL A 174 5.45 -35.62 -4.04
N HIS A 175 5.53 -36.54 -5.00
CA HIS A 175 5.55 -37.98 -4.75
C HIS A 175 6.99 -38.50 -4.75
N VAL A 176 7.36 -39.25 -3.73
CA VAL A 176 8.63 -39.98 -3.66
C VAL A 176 8.34 -41.45 -3.83
N ALA A 177 8.81 -42.04 -4.92
CA ALA A 177 8.75 -43.48 -5.13
C ALA A 177 10.08 -44.11 -4.74
N HIS A 178 10.03 -45.14 -3.89
CA HIS A 178 11.18 -45.97 -3.57
C HIS A 178 10.92 -47.40 -4.01
N GLU A 179 11.75 -47.90 -4.93
CA GLU A 179 11.68 -49.27 -5.40
C GLU A 179 12.30 -50.22 -4.37
N ILE A 180 11.59 -51.29 -4.06
CA ILE A 180 12.03 -52.30 -3.11
C ILE A 180 12.31 -53.59 -3.88
N GLU A 181 13.55 -54.08 -3.80
CA GLU A 181 13.93 -55.34 -4.43
C GLU A 181 13.14 -56.53 -3.83
N PRO A 182 12.88 -57.59 -4.62
CA PRO A 182 12.25 -58.81 -4.11
C PRO A 182 13.02 -59.39 -2.92
N GLY A 183 12.31 -59.75 -1.84
CA GLY A 183 12.91 -60.33 -0.63
C GLY A 183 13.40 -59.32 0.41
N ARG A 184 13.44 -58.02 0.08
CA ARG A 184 13.75 -56.96 1.06
C ARG A 184 12.52 -56.64 1.94
N LYS A 185 12.79 -56.18 3.15
CA LYS A 185 11.80 -55.69 4.12
C LYS A 185 12.02 -54.19 4.31
N MET A 186 10.95 -53.42 4.40
CA MET A 186 11.01 -51.98 4.65
C MET A 186 10.16 -51.63 5.87
N TRP A 187 10.73 -50.81 6.74
CA TRP A 187 10.02 -50.13 7.81
C TRP A 187 10.07 -48.63 7.53
N LEU A 188 8.94 -47.96 7.59
CA LEU A 188 8.85 -46.50 7.56
C LEU A 188 8.30 -46.02 8.91
N GLN A 189 8.96 -45.04 9.50
CA GLN A 189 8.52 -44.39 10.73
C GLN A 189 8.23 -42.92 10.45
N VAL A 190 7.01 -42.45 10.73
CA VAL A 190 6.69 -41.03 10.59
C VAL A 190 7.20 -40.31 11.83
N VAL A 191 8.24 -39.50 11.66
CA VAL A 191 8.85 -38.72 12.74
C VAL A 191 7.98 -37.51 13.09
N HIS A 192 7.52 -36.78 12.07
CA HIS A 192 6.68 -35.59 12.22
C HIS A 192 5.85 -35.34 10.95
N GLY A 193 4.63 -34.81 11.09
CA GLY A 193 3.68 -34.53 10.02
C GLY A 193 2.78 -35.72 9.66
N ASP A 194 2.09 -35.59 8.52
CA ASP A 194 1.21 -36.61 7.93
C ASP A 194 1.69 -36.99 6.52
N VAL A 195 1.68 -38.29 6.23
CA VAL A 195 2.14 -38.87 4.96
C VAL A 195 1.19 -39.97 4.49
N ALA A 196 0.87 -39.99 3.20
CA ALA A 196 0.23 -41.12 2.56
C ALA A 196 1.30 -42.07 2.01
N VAL A 197 1.17 -43.36 2.34
CA VAL A 197 2.00 -44.45 1.84
C VAL A 197 1.11 -45.39 1.03
N ASN A 198 1.31 -45.46 -0.29
CA ASN A 198 0.45 -46.24 -1.20
C ASN A 198 -1.06 -45.99 -0.97
N ASP A 199 -1.44 -44.71 -0.82
CA ASP A 199 -2.79 -44.23 -0.54
C ASP A 199 -3.34 -44.49 0.89
N GLU A 200 -2.54 -45.11 1.78
CA GLU A 200 -2.88 -45.23 3.20
C GLU A 200 -2.30 -44.06 4.01
N GLY A 201 -3.15 -43.37 4.79
CA GLY A 201 -2.74 -42.22 5.61
C GLY A 201 -2.06 -42.62 6.93
N LEU A 202 -0.87 -42.07 7.16
CA LEU A 202 -0.10 -42.18 8.38
C LEU A 202 0.13 -40.80 9.00
N SER A 203 0.03 -40.73 10.31
CA SER A 203 0.27 -39.52 11.10
C SER A 203 1.56 -39.65 11.92
N SER A 204 1.96 -38.57 12.59
CA SER A 204 3.16 -38.54 13.43
C SER A 204 3.17 -39.69 14.45
N GLY A 205 4.29 -40.41 14.50
CA GLY A 205 4.49 -41.57 15.37
C GLY A 205 3.98 -42.90 14.79
N ASP A 206 3.24 -42.92 13.68
CA ASP A 206 2.82 -44.15 13.01
C ASP A 206 4.01 -44.85 12.32
N GLY A 207 3.96 -46.17 12.30
CA GLY A 207 4.90 -47.03 11.56
C GLY A 207 4.21 -47.79 10.43
N PHE A 208 4.92 -48.01 9.32
CA PHE A 208 4.47 -48.83 8.19
C PHE A 208 5.46 -49.95 7.92
N ALA A 209 5.00 -51.19 8.07
CA ALA A 209 5.76 -52.40 7.82
C ALA A 209 5.40 -52.96 6.44
N PHE A 210 6.40 -53.14 5.59
CA PHE A 210 6.24 -53.71 4.26
C PHE A 210 7.19 -54.89 4.04
N LYS A 211 6.63 -56.08 3.80
CA LYS A 211 7.39 -57.29 3.41
C LYS A 211 7.15 -57.56 1.93
N ASN A 212 8.22 -57.49 1.13
CA ASN A 212 8.12 -57.58 -0.31
C ASN A 212 8.30 -59.01 -0.84
N THR A 213 7.35 -59.52 -1.63
CA THR A 213 7.43 -60.85 -2.27
C THR A 213 7.65 -60.79 -3.79
N SER A 214 7.57 -59.60 -4.40
CA SER A 214 7.73 -59.34 -5.85
C SER A 214 8.14 -57.87 -6.07
N ALA A 215 8.80 -57.51 -7.17
CA ALA A 215 9.23 -56.12 -7.39
C ALA A 215 8.06 -55.13 -7.20
N SER A 216 8.20 -54.20 -6.25
CA SER A 216 7.16 -53.27 -5.83
C SER A 216 7.78 -51.93 -5.44
N ALA A 217 7.09 -50.83 -5.72
CA ALA A 217 7.50 -49.50 -5.27
C ALA A 217 6.56 -49.01 -4.16
N VAL A 218 7.13 -48.36 -3.15
CA VAL A 218 6.35 -47.62 -2.15
C VAL A 218 6.35 -46.15 -2.53
N ARG A 219 5.15 -45.57 -2.64
CA ARG A 219 4.96 -44.15 -2.95
C ARG A 219 4.62 -43.39 -1.67
N LEU A 220 5.44 -42.40 -1.36
CA LEU A 220 5.25 -41.46 -0.26
C LEU A 220 4.71 -40.15 -0.85
N LYS A 221 3.63 -39.64 -0.31
CA LYS A 221 3.12 -38.29 -0.61
C LYS A 221 2.83 -37.59 0.71
N MET A 222 3.27 -36.35 0.87
CA MET A 222 2.70 -35.52 1.93
C MET A 222 1.20 -35.43 1.69
N THR A 223 0.38 -35.77 2.69
CA THR A 223 -1.05 -35.50 2.61
C THR A 223 -1.21 -34.00 2.73
N ASP A 224 -1.56 -33.35 1.62
CA ASP A 224 -1.76 -31.91 1.59
C ASP A 224 -2.78 -31.54 2.66
N ASN A 225 -2.34 -30.86 3.72
CA ASN A 225 -3.26 -30.08 4.51
C ASN A 225 -3.46 -28.75 3.76
N THR A 226 -4.06 -28.81 2.56
CA THR A 226 -4.36 -27.66 1.66
C THR A 226 -5.18 -26.54 2.32
N ASN A 227 -5.55 -26.73 3.58
CA ASN A 227 -6.52 -25.94 4.28
C ASN A 227 -5.99 -25.30 5.57
N ALA A 228 -4.69 -25.45 5.86
CA ALA A 228 -4.05 -24.61 6.87
C ALA A 228 -4.12 -23.13 6.45
N ALA A 229 -4.22 -22.22 7.41
CA ALA A 229 -4.23 -20.79 7.12
C ALA A 229 -2.93 -20.38 6.43
N ASN A 230 -3.03 -19.70 5.29
CA ASN A 230 -1.89 -19.11 4.61
C ASN A 230 -1.53 -17.80 5.32
N THR A 231 -0.51 -17.82 6.18
CA THR A 231 -0.11 -16.68 7.02
C THR A 231 1.16 -16.03 6.48
N ALA A 232 1.18 -14.70 6.41
CA ALA A 232 2.35 -13.94 5.98
C ALA A 232 3.54 -14.06 6.96
N VAL A 233 3.23 -14.35 8.23
CA VAL A 233 4.20 -14.61 9.31
C VAL A 233 3.91 -15.99 9.90
N ALA A 234 4.96 -16.71 10.29
CA ALA A 234 4.81 -18.00 10.95
C ALA A 234 4.06 -17.85 12.28
N ILE A 235 3.04 -18.67 12.49
CA ILE A 235 2.28 -18.78 13.74
C ILE A 235 2.27 -20.24 14.18
N GLU A 236 1.83 -20.50 15.41
CA GLU A 236 1.70 -21.87 15.94
C GLU A 236 0.86 -22.77 15.02
N SER A 237 1.35 -23.99 14.83
CA SER A 237 0.76 -24.94 13.87
C SER A 237 -0.70 -25.27 14.22
N LEU A 238 -1.03 -25.35 15.51
CA LEU A 238 -2.40 -25.54 16.00
C LEU A 238 -3.34 -24.41 15.54
N LEU A 239 -2.87 -23.15 15.58
CA LEU A 239 -3.66 -22.00 15.13
C LEU A 239 -3.86 -22.01 13.61
N ALA A 240 -2.81 -22.36 12.86
CA ALA A 240 -2.87 -22.47 11.42
C ALA A 240 -3.83 -23.59 10.97
N GLN A 241 -3.88 -24.71 11.70
CA GLN A 241 -4.69 -25.89 11.36
C GLN A 241 -6.15 -25.82 11.83
N ARG A 242 -6.46 -25.01 12.86
CA ARG A 242 -7.81 -24.89 13.43
C ARG A 242 -8.86 -24.54 12.37
N ARG A 243 -9.94 -25.32 12.27
CA ARG A 243 -11.05 -25.08 11.32
C ARG A 243 -12.44 -25.23 11.94
N SER A 244 -13.42 -24.60 11.27
CA SER A 244 -14.86 -24.70 11.57
C SER A 244 -15.57 -25.35 10.38
N PRO A 245 -15.48 -26.67 10.20
CA PRO A 245 -16.11 -27.34 9.06
C PRO A 245 -17.64 -27.39 9.23
N TYR A 246 -18.37 -27.44 8.12
CA TYR A 246 -19.80 -27.79 8.11
C TYR A 246 -20.01 -29.31 8.00
N THR A 247 -19.01 -30.03 7.51
CA THR A 247 -19.01 -31.48 7.32
C THR A 247 -18.40 -32.23 8.52
N PHE A 248 -19.25 -33.00 9.20
CA PHE A 248 -18.85 -33.90 10.28
C PHE A 248 -19.08 -35.35 9.86
N ASP A 249 -18.21 -36.26 10.30
CA ASP A 249 -18.37 -37.71 10.10
C ASP A 249 -19.52 -38.23 10.99
N PRO A 250 -20.66 -38.65 10.42
CA PRO A 250 -21.79 -39.13 11.20
C PRO A 250 -21.55 -40.50 11.83
N GLY A 251 -20.53 -41.25 11.37
CA GLY A 251 -20.17 -42.57 11.87
C GLY A 251 -19.20 -42.56 13.05
N LYS A 252 -18.67 -41.39 13.42
CA LYS A 252 -17.62 -41.25 14.44
C LYS A 252 -18.05 -40.35 15.59
N ASP A 253 -18.31 -40.98 16.74
CA ASP A 253 -18.66 -40.28 17.97
C ASP A 253 -17.42 -39.71 18.70
N VAL A 254 -17.62 -38.72 19.57
CA VAL A 254 -16.55 -38.11 20.37
C VAL A 254 -16.45 -38.84 21.72
N GLY A 255 -15.25 -39.31 22.07
CA GLY A 255 -14.99 -40.01 23.33
C GLY A 255 -15.31 -39.14 24.55
N GLU A 256 -15.72 -39.77 25.66
CA GLU A 256 -16.05 -39.03 26.89
C GLU A 256 -14.82 -38.33 27.48
N GLN A 257 -13.66 -38.99 27.47
CA GLN A 257 -12.39 -38.41 27.92
C GLN A 257 -11.99 -37.20 27.07
N ASP A 258 -12.19 -37.26 25.76
CA ASP A 258 -11.90 -36.14 24.88
C ASP A 258 -12.83 -34.96 25.17
N LEU A 259 -14.14 -35.20 25.29
CA LEU A 259 -15.09 -34.15 25.67
C LEU A 259 -14.76 -33.52 27.02
N GLN A 260 -14.41 -34.32 28.02
CA GLN A 260 -13.98 -33.81 29.33
C GLN A 260 -12.75 -32.90 29.19
N ALA A 261 -11.75 -33.31 28.40
CA ALA A 261 -10.58 -32.48 28.15
C ALA A 261 -10.92 -31.15 27.46
N LEU A 262 -11.84 -31.16 26.48
CA LEU A 262 -12.29 -29.95 25.78
C LEU A 262 -12.89 -28.92 26.75
N PHE A 263 -13.79 -29.36 27.63
CA PHE A 263 -14.45 -28.47 28.58
C PHE A 263 -13.56 -28.13 29.79
N GLU A 264 -12.60 -28.98 30.13
CA GLU A 264 -11.55 -28.65 31.12
C GLU A 264 -10.64 -27.54 30.59
N ALA A 265 -10.26 -27.57 29.30
CA ALA A 265 -9.53 -26.47 28.66
C ALA A 265 -10.32 -25.15 28.71
N ALA A 266 -11.64 -25.22 28.46
CA ALA A 266 -12.53 -24.05 28.59
C ALA A 266 -12.59 -23.53 30.03
N ARG A 267 -12.58 -24.41 31.03
CA ARG A 267 -12.63 -24.06 32.46
C ARG A 267 -11.38 -23.31 32.91
N TRP A 268 -10.21 -23.65 32.39
CA TRP A 268 -8.93 -22.99 32.75
C TRP A 268 -8.66 -21.70 31.99
N THR A 269 -9.60 -21.23 31.18
CA THR A 269 -9.47 -19.96 30.49
C THR A 269 -9.38 -18.78 31.46
N MET A 270 -8.50 -17.82 31.14
CA MET A 270 -8.40 -16.56 31.85
C MET A 270 -9.66 -15.70 31.65
N SER A 271 -10.14 -15.04 32.71
CA SER A 271 -11.34 -14.20 32.65
C SER A 271 -11.18 -12.94 33.49
N SER A 272 -12.03 -11.94 33.25
CA SER A 272 -12.08 -10.73 34.08
C SER A 272 -12.39 -11.10 35.53
N TYR A 273 -11.61 -10.56 36.48
CA TYR A 273 -11.65 -10.89 37.91
C TYR A 273 -11.55 -12.38 38.24
N ASN A 274 -11.09 -13.22 37.31
CA ASN A 274 -11.16 -14.68 37.40
C ASN A 274 -12.59 -15.19 37.72
N ALA A 275 -13.62 -14.48 37.25
CA ALA A 275 -15.03 -14.78 37.50
C ALA A 275 -15.59 -16.01 36.76
N GLN A 276 -14.95 -16.43 35.67
CA GLN A 276 -15.32 -17.59 34.85
C GLN A 276 -16.84 -17.69 34.58
N PRO A 277 -17.44 -16.67 33.95
CA PRO A 277 -18.90 -16.50 33.90
C PRO A 277 -19.60 -17.49 32.96
N TRP A 278 -18.86 -18.32 32.21
CA TRP A 278 -19.41 -19.22 31.20
C TRP A 278 -19.95 -20.53 31.79
N ARG A 279 -20.95 -21.10 31.09
CA ARG A 279 -21.46 -22.46 31.30
C ARG A 279 -21.74 -23.08 29.92
N TYR A 280 -21.68 -24.41 29.84
CA TYR A 280 -22.03 -25.14 28.62
C TYR A 280 -23.07 -26.21 28.94
N ILE A 281 -24.15 -26.25 28.16
CA ILE A 281 -25.08 -27.40 28.12
C ILE A 281 -24.64 -28.27 26.95
N VAL A 282 -24.32 -29.54 27.21
CA VAL A 282 -23.73 -30.44 26.21
C VAL A 282 -24.66 -31.60 25.92
N GLY A 283 -25.12 -31.69 24.67
CA GLY A 283 -25.87 -32.82 24.13
C GLY A 283 -24.96 -33.70 23.28
N VAL A 284 -24.93 -35.00 23.57
CA VAL A 284 -24.25 -36.01 22.75
C VAL A 284 -25.32 -36.86 22.09
N LYS A 285 -25.30 -36.98 20.77
CA LYS A 285 -26.36 -37.65 20.02
C LYS A 285 -26.56 -39.11 20.43
N SER A 286 -25.49 -39.82 20.75
CA SER A 286 -25.50 -41.23 21.17
C SER A 286 -25.87 -41.44 22.65
N ARG A 287 -25.46 -40.52 23.54
CA ARG A 287 -25.56 -40.69 25.01
C ARG A 287 -26.70 -39.87 25.64
N SER A 288 -26.99 -38.68 25.11
CA SER A 288 -28.01 -37.76 25.59
C SER A 288 -28.85 -37.18 24.43
N PRO A 289 -29.56 -38.05 23.66
CA PRO A 289 -30.29 -37.64 22.45
C PRO A 289 -31.36 -36.58 22.72
N ALA A 290 -32.02 -36.61 23.88
CA ALA A 290 -33.02 -35.60 24.25
C ALA A 290 -32.40 -34.20 24.43
N VAL A 291 -31.25 -34.11 25.10
CA VAL A 291 -30.53 -32.84 25.28
C VAL A 291 -29.95 -32.36 23.96
N TRP A 292 -29.39 -33.27 23.17
CA TRP A 292 -28.89 -32.96 21.83
C TRP A 292 -29.99 -32.39 20.94
N GLN A 293 -31.20 -32.99 20.96
CA GLN A 293 -32.33 -32.51 20.17
C GLN A 293 -32.82 -31.14 20.66
N GLN A 294 -32.89 -30.90 21.97
CA GLN A 294 -33.24 -29.59 22.52
C GLN A 294 -32.26 -28.49 22.09
N ILE A 295 -30.95 -28.78 22.05
CA ILE A 295 -29.95 -27.82 21.55
C ILE A 295 -30.11 -27.60 20.04
N HIS A 296 -30.41 -28.65 19.28
CA HIS A 296 -30.66 -28.55 17.83
C HIS A 296 -31.88 -27.68 17.50
N ASP A 297 -32.98 -27.86 18.22
CA ASP A 297 -34.25 -27.15 17.99
C ASP A 297 -34.17 -25.64 18.28
N VAL A 298 -33.20 -25.21 19.09
CA VAL A 298 -32.97 -23.78 19.39
C VAL A 298 -31.99 -23.12 18.42
N LEU A 299 -31.40 -23.85 17.48
CA LEU A 299 -30.60 -23.26 16.39
C LEU A 299 -31.51 -22.58 15.37
N VAL A 300 -31.02 -21.55 14.68
CA VAL A 300 -31.73 -21.00 13.51
C VAL A 300 -31.82 -22.02 12.38
N GLU A 301 -32.86 -21.92 11.55
CA GLU A 301 -33.16 -22.89 10.48
C GLU A 301 -31.95 -23.18 9.57
N GLY A 302 -31.19 -22.15 9.19
CA GLY A 302 -29.99 -22.30 8.36
C GLY A 302 -28.87 -23.14 9.01
N ASN A 303 -28.80 -23.20 10.34
CA ASN A 303 -27.82 -24.01 11.06
C ASN A 303 -28.27 -25.45 11.31
N GLN A 304 -29.58 -25.65 11.51
CA GLN A 304 -30.15 -26.96 11.79
C GLN A 304 -29.81 -27.99 10.71
N GLY A 305 -29.85 -27.58 9.43
CA GLY A 305 -29.67 -28.49 8.28
C GLY A 305 -28.29 -29.15 8.21
N TRP A 306 -27.22 -28.46 8.61
CA TRP A 306 -25.88 -29.05 8.62
C TRP A 306 -25.49 -29.58 10.00
N ALA A 307 -25.86 -28.87 11.08
CA ALA A 307 -25.48 -29.21 12.45
C ALA A 307 -26.09 -30.53 12.94
N GLN A 308 -27.18 -30.99 12.31
CA GLN A 308 -27.78 -32.30 12.61
C GLN A 308 -26.82 -33.48 12.44
N HIS A 309 -25.74 -33.31 11.68
CA HIS A 309 -24.72 -34.33 11.44
C HIS A 309 -23.60 -34.33 12.47
N ALA A 310 -23.52 -33.32 13.35
CA ALA A 310 -22.53 -33.27 14.41
C ALA A 310 -22.89 -34.27 15.54
N PRO A 311 -21.94 -35.11 15.99
CA PRO A 311 -22.20 -36.05 17.08
C PRO A 311 -22.45 -35.34 18.42
N VAL A 312 -21.94 -34.12 18.59
CA VAL A 312 -22.09 -33.34 19.81
C VAL A 312 -22.50 -31.90 19.47
N LEU A 313 -23.50 -31.40 20.20
CA LEU A 313 -23.89 -30.00 20.21
C LEU A 313 -23.74 -29.45 21.62
N ALA A 314 -23.15 -28.26 21.75
CA ALA A 314 -23.05 -27.58 23.03
C ALA A 314 -23.60 -26.16 22.93
N LEU A 315 -24.42 -25.76 23.91
CA LEU A 315 -24.95 -24.40 24.04
C LEU A 315 -24.10 -23.64 25.07
N GLY A 316 -23.44 -22.56 24.63
CA GLY A 316 -22.64 -21.66 25.45
C GLY A 316 -23.50 -20.57 26.08
N LEU A 317 -23.44 -20.50 27.41
CA LEU A 317 -24.16 -19.58 28.27
C LEU A 317 -23.17 -18.69 29.02
N THR A 318 -23.60 -17.49 29.42
CA THR A 318 -22.80 -16.64 30.29
C THR A 318 -23.64 -15.92 31.34
N ASN A 319 -23.06 -15.67 32.51
CA ASN A 319 -23.66 -14.85 33.55
C ASN A 319 -23.47 -13.35 33.22
N SER A 320 -24.58 -12.60 33.14
CA SER A 320 -24.60 -11.17 32.84
C SER A 320 -24.24 -10.28 34.03
N VAL A 321 -24.06 -10.88 35.22
CA VAL A 321 -23.64 -10.17 36.44
C VAL A 321 -22.43 -10.83 37.10
N PHE A 322 -21.64 -10.04 37.82
CA PHE A 322 -20.53 -10.52 38.63
C PHE A 322 -21.04 -11.16 39.93
N GLU A 323 -20.57 -12.37 40.25
CA GLU A 323 -20.95 -13.06 41.48
C GLU A 323 -20.53 -12.30 42.75
N HIS A 324 -19.40 -11.59 42.72
CA HIS A 324 -18.84 -10.93 43.91
C HIS A 324 -19.57 -9.64 44.32
N ASN A 325 -20.30 -8.97 43.42
CA ASN A 325 -20.94 -7.69 43.71
C ASN A 325 -22.33 -7.48 43.08
N GLY A 326 -22.82 -8.44 42.29
CA GLY A 326 -24.12 -8.37 41.61
C GLY A 326 -24.25 -7.30 40.53
N LYS A 327 -23.16 -6.61 40.16
CA LYS A 327 -23.15 -5.61 39.10
C LYS A 327 -23.04 -6.27 37.73
N GLU A 328 -23.48 -5.56 36.70
CA GLU A 328 -23.36 -5.98 35.31
C GLU A 328 -21.91 -6.38 34.94
N ASN A 329 -21.77 -7.56 34.34
CA ASN A 329 -20.52 -8.08 33.82
C ASN A 329 -20.42 -7.84 32.31
N LYS A 330 -19.89 -6.68 31.92
CA LYS A 330 -19.68 -6.32 30.51
C LYS A 330 -18.65 -7.20 29.79
N ALA A 331 -17.81 -7.93 30.54
CA ALA A 331 -16.80 -8.84 29.97
C ALA A 331 -17.35 -10.26 29.72
N ALA A 332 -18.57 -10.57 30.18
CA ALA A 332 -19.16 -11.91 30.16
C ALA A 332 -19.09 -12.61 28.78
N MET A 333 -19.52 -11.93 27.72
CA MET A 333 -19.51 -12.49 26.36
C MET A 333 -18.09 -12.68 25.80
N HIS A 334 -17.20 -11.73 26.09
CA HIS A 334 -15.79 -11.83 25.71
C HIS A 334 -15.13 -13.05 26.37
N ASP A 335 -15.37 -13.23 27.68
CA ASP A 335 -14.81 -14.32 28.46
C ASP A 335 -15.34 -15.70 28.02
N LEU A 336 -16.63 -15.80 27.66
CA LEU A 336 -17.20 -17.00 27.02
C LEU A 336 -16.55 -17.28 25.65
N GLY A 337 -16.27 -16.23 24.86
CA GLY A 337 -15.57 -16.35 23.59
C GLY A 337 -14.16 -16.91 23.77
N ALA A 338 -13.40 -16.40 24.75
CA ALA A 338 -12.08 -16.93 25.10
C ALA A 338 -12.16 -18.39 25.56
N ALA A 339 -13.18 -18.75 26.35
CA ALA A 339 -13.39 -20.13 26.80
C ALA A 339 -13.66 -21.08 25.63
N SER A 340 -14.49 -20.65 24.68
CA SER A 340 -14.78 -21.38 23.45
C SER A 340 -13.54 -21.51 22.55
N ALA A 341 -12.65 -20.51 22.54
CA ALA A 341 -11.40 -20.54 21.79
C ALA A 341 -10.43 -21.61 22.35
N ASN A 342 -10.19 -21.62 23.66
CA ASN A 342 -9.33 -22.64 24.29
C ASN A 342 -9.88 -24.06 24.11
N LEU A 343 -11.20 -24.23 24.24
CA LEU A 343 -11.89 -25.48 23.90
C LEU A 343 -11.57 -25.92 22.46
N THR A 344 -11.67 -24.98 21.52
CA THR A 344 -11.42 -25.25 20.10
C THR A 344 -9.95 -25.59 19.83
N PHE A 345 -9.00 -25.00 20.56
CA PHE A 345 -7.58 -25.32 20.43
C PHE A 345 -7.27 -26.72 20.97
N GLU A 346 -7.82 -27.08 22.14
CA GLU A 346 -7.69 -28.44 22.67
C GLU A 346 -8.33 -29.47 21.71
N ALA A 347 -9.47 -29.14 21.12
CA ALA A 347 -10.10 -29.98 20.10
C ALA A 347 -9.19 -30.17 18.90
N THR A 348 -8.63 -29.08 18.38
CA THR A 348 -7.72 -29.12 17.23
C THR A 348 -6.49 -29.98 17.52
N ALA A 349 -5.90 -29.84 18.71
CA ALA A 349 -4.75 -30.65 19.15
C ALA A 349 -5.05 -32.16 19.21
N ARG A 350 -6.32 -32.51 19.42
CA ARG A 350 -6.82 -33.90 19.44
C ARG A 350 -7.35 -34.39 18.10
N GLY A 351 -7.27 -33.59 17.04
CA GLY A 351 -7.84 -33.91 15.73
C GLY A 351 -9.38 -33.85 15.68
N ILE A 352 -10.00 -33.16 16.65
CA ILE A 352 -11.44 -32.88 16.72
C ILE A 352 -11.69 -31.48 16.15
N SER A 353 -12.76 -31.34 15.38
CA SER A 353 -13.19 -30.06 14.83
C SER A 353 -14.33 -29.46 15.63
N VAL A 354 -14.29 -28.13 15.77
CA VAL A 354 -15.34 -27.36 16.45
C VAL A 354 -15.82 -26.26 15.52
N HIS A 355 -17.12 -26.26 15.24
CA HIS A 355 -17.79 -25.17 14.53
C HIS A 355 -18.58 -24.34 15.53
N GLN A 356 -18.09 -23.14 15.83
CA GLN A 356 -18.81 -22.17 16.64
C GLN A 356 -19.79 -21.36 15.80
N MET A 357 -20.99 -21.14 16.32
CA MET A 357 -22.05 -20.39 15.65
C MET A 357 -22.80 -19.49 16.62
N ILE A 358 -23.16 -18.29 16.17
CA ILE A 358 -24.04 -17.37 16.91
C ILE A 358 -25.52 -17.60 16.58
N GLY A 359 -25.83 -18.34 15.50
CA GLY A 359 -27.19 -18.59 15.02
C GLY A 359 -27.98 -19.54 15.92
N ILE A 360 -28.27 -19.07 17.13
CA ILE A 360 -29.22 -19.64 18.09
C ILE A 360 -30.40 -18.66 18.22
N GLU A 361 -31.52 -19.14 18.75
CA GLU A 361 -32.66 -18.32 19.14
C GLU A 361 -32.68 -18.17 20.67
N PRO A 362 -32.16 -17.06 21.25
CA PRO A 362 -31.93 -16.93 22.68
C PRO A 362 -33.19 -17.12 23.53
N GLU A 363 -34.32 -16.56 23.10
CA GLU A 363 -35.61 -16.70 23.82
C GLU A 363 -36.09 -18.16 23.83
N LYS A 364 -35.95 -18.89 22.70
CA LYS A 364 -36.26 -20.31 22.64
C LYS A 364 -35.34 -21.11 23.56
N ALA A 365 -34.05 -20.80 23.58
CA ALA A 365 -33.08 -21.45 24.47
C ALA A 365 -33.39 -21.21 25.95
N THR A 366 -33.72 -19.98 26.34
CA THR A 366 -34.14 -19.65 27.71
C THR A 366 -35.35 -20.44 28.14
N ASN A 367 -36.36 -20.56 27.28
CA ASN A 367 -37.58 -21.32 27.57
C ASN A 367 -37.31 -22.84 27.59
N ALA A 368 -36.56 -23.37 26.62
CA ALA A 368 -36.27 -24.80 26.52
C ALA A 368 -35.46 -25.33 27.71
N PHE A 369 -34.53 -24.53 28.23
CA PHE A 369 -33.66 -24.91 29.35
C PHE A 369 -34.05 -24.27 30.69
N SER A 370 -35.16 -23.52 30.73
CA SER A 370 -35.64 -22.82 31.94
C SER A 370 -34.55 -21.96 32.59
N LEU A 371 -33.84 -21.17 31.78
CA LEU A 371 -32.69 -20.39 32.24
C LEU A 371 -33.13 -19.18 33.08
N PRO A 372 -32.43 -18.86 34.19
CA PRO A 372 -32.63 -17.62 34.94
C PRO A 372 -32.32 -16.37 34.11
N SER A 373 -32.88 -15.20 34.51
CA SER A 373 -32.68 -13.91 33.82
C SER A 373 -31.21 -13.47 33.75
N GLU A 374 -30.38 -13.93 34.68
CA GLU A 374 -28.96 -13.60 34.77
C GLU A 374 -28.11 -14.44 33.80
N ILE A 375 -28.62 -15.58 33.31
CA ILE A 375 -27.90 -16.50 32.43
C ILE A 375 -28.36 -16.29 31.00
N LEU A 376 -27.46 -15.77 30.17
CA LEU A 376 -27.73 -15.48 28.77
C LEU A 376 -27.19 -16.60 27.88
N PRO A 377 -28.02 -17.22 27.02
CA PRO A 377 -27.55 -18.07 25.94
C PRO A 377 -26.97 -17.19 24.81
N VAL A 378 -25.73 -17.46 24.40
CA VAL A 378 -24.99 -16.58 23.47
C VAL A 378 -24.56 -17.29 22.19
N THR A 379 -24.12 -18.55 22.28
CA THR A 379 -23.52 -19.26 21.15
C THR A 379 -23.80 -20.75 21.21
N ALA A 380 -23.69 -21.45 20.08
CA ALA A 380 -23.66 -22.90 20.02
C ALA A 380 -22.36 -23.40 19.37
N LEU A 381 -21.99 -24.64 19.68
CA LEU A 381 -20.81 -25.32 19.18
C LEU A 381 -21.24 -26.68 18.63
N ALA A 382 -20.91 -26.96 17.37
CA ALA A 382 -20.95 -28.32 16.82
C ALA A 382 -19.56 -28.94 16.92
N ILE A 383 -19.46 -30.10 17.54
CA ILE A 383 -18.18 -30.76 17.87
C ILE A 383 -18.20 -32.17 17.27
N GLY A 384 -17.13 -32.53 16.56
CA GLY A 384 -16.98 -33.84 15.94
C GLY A 384 -15.75 -33.96 15.07
N TYR A 385 -15.58 -35.10 14.40
CA TYR A 385 -14.48 -35.30 13.46
C TYR A 385 -14.89 -34.78 12.08
N ALA A 386 -14.00 -34.01 11.44
CA ALA A 386 -14.22 -33.59 10.06
C ALA A 386 -14.22 -34.82 9.14
N GLY A 387 -15.18 -34.90 8.22
CA GLY A 387 -15.31 -36.03 7.29
C GLY A 387 -16.25 -35.69 6.14
N ASN A 388 -16.17 -36.42 5.04
CA ASN A 388 -17.03 -36.16 3.89
C ASN A 388 -18.45 -36.67 4.15
N ASN A 389 -19.42 -35.75 4.24
CA ASN A 389 -20.84 -36.11 4.29
C ASN A 389 -21.50 -35.85 2.91
N PRO A 390 -21.82 -36.91 2.13
CA PRO A 390 -22.44 -36.77 0.82
C PRO A 390 -23.89 -36.22 0.88
N GLN A 391 -24.49 -36.14 2.06
CA GLN A 391 -25.84 -35.61 2.27
C GLN A 391 -25.86 -34.10 2.52
N LEU A 392 -24.70 -33.45 2.62
CA LEU A 392 -24.60 -31.99 2.78
C LEU A 392 -24.78 -31.27 1.43
N ALA A 393 -25.35 -30.06 1.45
CA ALA A 393 -25.43 -29.21 0.27
C ALA A 393 -24.05 -29.00 -0.36
N ALA A 394 -23.96 -29.13 -1.69
CA ALA A 394 -22.70 -29.05 -2.44
C ALA A 394 -21.92 -27.75 -2.18
N GLU A 395 -22.63 -26.62 -1.95
CA GLU A 395 -22.03 -25.33 -1.62
C GLU A 395 -21.28 -25.33 -0.27
N LEU A 396 -21.83 -26.00 0.75
CA LEU A 396 -21.18 -26.09 2.06
C LEU A 396 -19.97 -27.05 2.02
N ALA A 397 -20.10 -28.16 1.29
CA ALA A 397 -18.98 -29.07 1.05
C ALA A 397 -17.84 -28.37 0.26
N GLN A 398 -18.18 -27.52 -0.70
CA GLN A 398 -17.19 -26.71 -1.43
C GLN A 398 -16.53 -25.66 -0.52
N ARG A 399 -17.29 -25.02 0.38
CA ARG A 399 -16.74 -24.08 1.37
C ARG A 399 -15.72 -24.72 2.30
N ASP A 400 -15.95 -25.96 2.74
CA ASP A 400 -15.01 -26.70 3.59
C ASP A 400 -13.68 -27.03 2.88
N GLN A 401 -13.67 -27.01 1.54
CA GLN A 401 -12.50 -27.27 0.67
C GLN A 401 -11.77 -25.99 0.23
N GLN A 402 -12.30 -24.80 0.53
CA GLN A 402 -11.67 -23.54 0.13
C GLN A 402 -10.41 -23.24 0.98
N PRO A 403 -9.34 -22.70 0.38
CA PRO A 403 -8.15 -22.29 1.12
C PRO A 403 -8.48 -21.12 2.06
N ARG A 404 -7.88 -21.14 3.25
CA ARG A 404 -8.03 -20.06 4.25
C ARG A 404 -7.05 -18.93 3.96
N GLU A 405 -7.44 -18.03 3.07
CA GLU A 405 -6.66 -16.85 2.69
C GLU A 405 -7.32 -15.55 3.14
N ARG A 406 -6.50 -14.57 3.57
CA ARG A 406 -7.00 -13.20 3.75
C ARG A 406 -7.30 -12.60 2.37
N LYS A 407 -8.52 -12.08 2.21
CA LYS A 407 -8.91 -11.31 1.03
C LYS A 407 -8.11 -10.01 0.93
N ALA A 408 -7.56 -9.71 -0.24
CA ALA A 408 -6.79 -8.47 -0.45
C ALA A 408 -7.73 -7.25 -0.50
N VAL A 409 -7.65 -6.39 0.53
CA VAL A 409 -8.43 -5.15 0.68
C VAL A 409 -8.41 -4.29 -0.58
N ALA A 410 -7.24 -4.18 -1.22
CA ALA A 410 -7.02 -3.39 -2.43
C ALA A 410 -7.93 -3.80 -3.61
N ASN A 411 -8.26 -5.09 -3.76
CA ASN A 411 -9.10 -5.57 -4.86
C ASN A 411 -10.55 -5.08 -4.72
N PHE A 412 -11.06 -5.00 -3.49
CA PHE A 412 -12.41 -4.52 -3.22
C PHE A 412 -12.51 -3.00 -3.35
N LEU A 413 -11.51 -2.27 -2.84
CA LEU A 413 -11.42 -0.82 -3.00
C LEU A 413 -11.37 -0.41 -4.49
N MET A 414 -10.49 -1.06 -5.28
CA MET A 414 -10.35 -0.76 -6.70
C MET A 414 -11.58 -1.17 -7.51
N ALA A 415 -12.14 -2.37 -7.28
CA ALA A 415 -13.35 -2.80 -7.99
C ALA A 415 -14.55 -1.89 -7.69
N GLY A 416 -14.74 -1.49 -6.43
CA GLY A 416 -15.79 -0.56 -6.02
C GLY A 416 -15.64 0.80 -6.71
N ALA A 417 -14.42 1.35 -6.71
CA ALA A 417 -14.11 2.63 -7.37
C ALA A 417 -14.36 2.59 -8.90
N VAL A 418 -13.85 1.56 -9.58
CA VAL A 418 -13.95 1.41 -11.04
C VAL A 418 -15.39 1.28 -11.52
N ILE A 419 -16.29 0.75 -10.69
CA ILE A 419 -17.72 0.63 -11.02
C ILE A 419 -18.48 1.90 -10.64
N ALA A 420 -18.34 2.38 -9.41
CA ALA A 420 -19.17 3.47 -8.89
C ALA A 420 -18.85 4.82 -9.55
N VAL A 421 -17.56 5.12 -9.77
CA VAL A 421 -17.14 6.44 -10.28
C VAL A 421 -17.68 6.72 -11.69
N PRO A 422 -17.56 5.82 -12.69
CA PRO A 422 -18.16 6.05 -14.00
C PRO A 422 -19.66 6.24 -13.95
N ILE A 423 -20.39 5.47 -13.13
CA ILE A 423 -21.85 5.58 -12.99
C ILE A 423 -22.23 6.98 -12.47
N PHE A 424 -21.60 7.44 -11.40
CA PHE A 424 -21.90 8.76 -10.83
C PHE A 424 -21.48 9.90 -11.75
N LYS A 425 -20.38 9.73 -12.51
CA LYS A 425 -19.97 10.69 -13.54
C LYS A 425 -21.00 10.77 -14.68
N MET A 426 -21.56 9.63 -15.11
CA MET A 426 -22.63 9.59 -16.11
C MET A 426 -23.93 10.26 -15.62
N LEU A 427 -24.20 10.22 -14.31
CA LEU A 427 -25.34 10.89 -13.68
C LEU A 427 -25.12 12.41 -13.46
N GLY A 428 -23.94 12.94 -13.78
CA GLY A 428 -23.60 14.36 -13.58
C GLY A 428 -23.32 14.75 -12.13
N LEU A 429 -23.10 13.77 -11.25
CA LEU A 429 -22.95 13.96 -9.80
C LEU A 429 -21.48 14.17 -9.36
N GLY A 430 -20.51 14.01 -10.27
CA GLY A 430 -19.08 14.15 -10.00
C GLY A 430 -18.41 12.85 -9.53
N SER A 431 -17.08 12.85 -9.51
CA SER A 431 -16.27 11.65 -9.18
C SER A 431 -16.32 11.31 -7.68
N VAL A 432 -16.34 12.34 -6.84
CA VAL A 432 -16.27 12.22 -5.37
C VAL A 432 -17.45 11.48 -4.77
N LEU A 433 -18.68 11.71 -5.26
CA LEU A 433 -19.86 10.96 -4.82
C LEU A 433 -19.76 9.48 -5.17
N GLY A 434 -19.15 9.14 -6.30
CA GLY A 434 -18.89 7.75 -6.66
C GLY A 434 -17.95 7.06 -5.67
N TYR A 435 -16.89 7.74 -5.25
CA TYR A 435 -15.96 7.21 -4.23
C TYR A 435 -16.63 7.04 -2.86
N LEU A 436 -17.38 8.03 -2.38
CA LEU A 436 -18.12 7.95 -1.11
C LEU A 436 -19.16 6.81 -1.13
N ALA A 437 -19.92 6.67 -2.21
CA ALA A 437 -20.91 5.60 -2.36
C ALA A 437 -20.25 4.22 -2.44
N ALA A 438 -19.11 4.10 -3.13
CA ALA A 438 -18.33 2.86 -3.14
C ALA A 438 -17.88 2.48 -1.72
N GLY A 439 -17.34 3.44 -0.96
CA GLY A 439 -16.95 3.24 0.43
C GLY A 439 -18.09 2.78 1.33
N ALA A 440 -19.22 3.49 1.28
CA ALA A 440 -20.40 3.12 2.07
C ALA A 440 -20.93 1.72 1.72
N LEU A 441 -20.83 1.31 0.46
CA LEU A 441 -21.26 -0.01 0.01
C LEU A 441 -20.28 -1.11 0.42
N ILE A 442 -18.97 -0.92 0.31
CA ILE A 442 -17.98 -1.96 0.63
C ILE A 442 -17.62 -2.05 2.12
N GLY A 443 -17.84 -0.96 2.86
CA GLY A 443 -17.49 -0.84 4.27
C GLY A 443 -18.29 -1.76 5.19
N PRO A 444 -18.02 -1.73 6.51
CA PRO A 444 -18.52 -2.69 7.48
C PRO A 444 -20.06 -2.75 7.52
N TRP A 445 -20.69 -1.59 7.37
CA TRP A 445 -22.15 -1.42 7.45
C TRP A 445 -22.88 -1.68 6.13
N GLY A 446 -22.17 -1.79 5.01
CA GLY A 446 -22.72 -2.10 3.69
C GLY A 446 -22.69 -3.60 3.42
N LEU A 447 -21.77 -4.02 2.55
CA LEU A 447 -21.52 -5.43 2.22
C LEU A 447 -20.60 -6.12 3.23
N GLY A 448 -19.98 -5.39 4.16
CA GLY A 448 -19.09 -5.97 5.17
C GLY A 448 -17.86 -6.64 4.55
N LEU A 449 -17.31 -6.08 3.48
CA LEU A 449 -16.14 -6.65 2.80
C LEU A 449 -14.83 -6.21 3.45
N ILE A 450 -14.85 -5.08 4.16
CA ILE A 450 -13.70 -4.44 4.80
C ILE A 450 -14.14 -3.94 6.18
N ASP A 451 -13.43 -4.39 7.22
CA ASP A 451 -13.70 -4.04 8.63
C ASP A 451 -12.70 -3.02 9.21
N ASP A 452 -11.44 -3.04 8.74
CA ASP A 452 -10.35 -2.18 9.23
C ASP A 452 -10.39 -0.75 8.63
N VAL A 453 -11.42 0.03 8.98
CA VAL A 453 -11.65 1.36 8.41
C VAL A 453 -10.61 2.39 8.86
N ASP A 454 -10.17 2.34 10.12
CA ASP A 454 -9.27 3.33 10.71
C ASP A 454 -7.88 3.34 10.07
N ASP A 455 -7.34 2.16 9.75
CA ASP A 455 -6.05 2.00 9.07
C ASP A 455 -6.11 2.56 7.65
N ILE A 456 -7.22 2.33 6.95
CA ILE A 456 -7.42 2.83 5.59
C ILE A 456 -7.61 4.35 5.61
N LEU A 457 -8.30 4.91 6.60
CA LEU A 457 -8.42 6.35 6.80
C LEU A 457 -7.04 6.99 7.01
N HIS A 458 -6.22 6.48 7.94
CA HIS A 458 -4.87 7.00 8.18
C HIS A 458 -4.01 6.96 6.92
N PHE A 459 -4.03 5.85 6.17
CA PHE A 459 -3.28 5.78 4.92
C PHE A 459 -3.85 6.74 3.87
N ALA A 460 -5.17 6.93 3.83
CA ALA A 460 -5.80 7.80 2.85
C ALA A 460 -5.60 9.30 3.13
N GLU A 461 -5.21 9.70 4.34
CA GLU A 461 -4.76 11.07 4.65
C GLU A 461 -3.59 11.50 3.76
N LEU A 462 -2.72 10.56 3.33
CA LEU A 462 -1.66 10.84 2.34
C LEU A 462 -2.23 11.42 1.04
N GLY A 463 -3.46 11.08 0.65
CA GLY A 463 -4.09 11.67 -0.53
C GLY A 463 -4.41 13.14 -0.38
N VAL A 464 -4.87 13.54 0.80
CA VAL A 464 -5.10 14.94 1.14
C VAL A 464 -3.78 15.70 1.21
N VAL A 465 -2.75 15.11 1.81
CA VAL A 465 -1.37 15.62 1.83
C VAL A 465 -0.89 15.92 0.41
N MET A 466 -1.03 14.96 -0.52
CA MET A 466 -0.60 15.14 -1.92
C MET A 466 -1.41 16.20 -2.66
N LEU A 467 -2.71 16.31 -2.39
CA LEU A 467 -3.56 17.37 -2.97
C LEU A 467 -3.11 18.76 -2.51
N LEU A 468 -2.92 18.94 -1.21
CA LEU A 468 -2.48 20.21 -0.62
C LEU A 468 -1.09 20.60 -1.08
N PHE A 469 -0.22 19.62 -1.31
CA PHE A 469 1.08 19.84 -1.92
C PHE A 469 0.96 20.44 -3.33
N ILE A 470 0.13 19.85 -4.21
CA ILE A 470 -0.07 20.37 -5.57
C ILE A 470 -0.68 21.76 -5.54
N ILE A 471 -1.66 21.99 -4.66
CA ILE A 471 -2.22 23.33 -4.47
C ILE A 471 -1.12 24.32 -4.01
N GLY A 472 -0.25 23.88 -3.09
CA GLY A 472 0.92 24.64 -2.68
C GLY A 472 1.85 24.98 -3.85
N LEU A 473 2.14 24.00 -4.74
CA LEU A 473 2.93 24.19 -5.96
C LEU A 473 2.30 25.23 -6.89
N GLU A 474 0.97 25.29 -6.97
CA GLU A 474 0.26 26.24 -7.81
C GLU A 474 0.40 27.69 -7.31
N LEU A 475 0.64 27.88 -6.01
CA LEU A 475 0.58 29.15 -5.31
C LEU A 475 1.95 29.78 -5.05
N LYS A 476 2.19 30.90 -5.73
CA LYS A 476 3.36 31.74 -5.45
C LYS A 476 3.25 32.37 -4.04
N PRO A 477 4.33 32.41 -3.23
CA PRO A 477 4.33 33.06 -1.92
C PRO A 477 3.86 34.52 -1.95
N SER A 478 4.19 35.25 -3.02
CA SER A 478 3.73 36.63 -3.24
C SER A 478 2.20 36.75 -3.36
N ARG A 479 1.54 35.75 -3.96
CA ARG A 479 0.06 35.69 -4.05
C ARG A 479 -0.56 35.45 -2.68
N LEU A 480 0.02 34.57 -1.86
CA LEU A 480 -0.44 34.35 -0.47
C LEU A 480 -0.36 35.64 0.35
N TRP A 481 0.73 36.39 0.22
CA TRP A 481 0.87 37.67 0.91
C TRP A 481 -0.16 38.71 0.47
N ALA A 482 -0.51 38.74 -0.82
CA ALA A 482 -1.59 39.59 -1.33
C ALA A 482 -2.97 39.21 -0.74
N LEU A 483 -3.19 37.92 -0.49
CA LEU A 483 -4.44 37.38 0.05
C LEU A 483 -4.57 37.43 1.58
N ARG A 484 -3.53 37.88 2.33
CA ARG A 484 -3.52 37.86 3.81
C ARG A 484 -4.75 38.49 4.47
N ARG A 485 -5.29 39.58 3.89
CA ARG A 485 -6.51 40.23 4.41
C ARG A 485 -7.75 39.35 4.21
N SER A 486 -7.81 38.60 3.12
CA SER A 486 -8.88 37.63 2.89
C SER A 486 -8.73 36.44 3.83
N ILE A 487 -7.51 35.88 3.95
CA ILE A 487 -7.23 34.72 4.81
C ILE A 487 -7.57 35.03 6.28
N PHE A 488 -6.94 36.05 6.88
CA PHE A 488 -7.13 36.38 8.30
C PHE A 488 -8.39 37.19 8.59
N GLY A 489 -8.98 37.86 7.59
CA GLY A 489 -10.23 38.61 7.78
C GLY A 489 -11.47 37.77 7.53
N PHE A 490 -11.60 37.24 6.31
CA PHE A 490 -12.78 36.47 5.90
C PHE A 490 -12.79 35.08 6.50
N GLY A 491 -11.66 34.37 6.45
CA GLY A 491 -11.54 33.01 6.99
C GLY A 491 -11.82 32.97 8.49
N SER A 492 -11.28 33.92 9.26
CA SER A 492 -11.55 34.01 10.70
C SER A 492 -13.00 34.35 11.01
N ALA A 493 -13.58 35.34 10.31
CA ALA A 493 -14.98 35.71 10.48
C ALA A 493 -15.89 34.51 10.19
N GLN A 494 -15.63 33.77 9.13
CA GLN A 494 -16.40 32.56 8.80
C GLN A 494 -16.27 31.51 9.90
N LEU A 495 -15.06 31.17 10.34
CA LEU A 495 -14.83 30.14 11.35
C LEU A 495 -15.56 30.48 12.65
N PHE A 496 -15.33 31.66 13.21
CA PHE A 496 -15.90 32.04 14.51
C PHE A 496 -17.42 32.22 14.46
N LEU A 497 -17.96 32.86 13.42
CA LEU A 497 -19.41 33.03 13.29
C LEU A 497 -20.11 31.68 13.14
N SER A 498 -19.56 30.79 12.32
CA SER A 498 -20.11 29.43 12.15
C SER A 498 -20.02 28.66 13.46
N ALA A 499 -18.87 28.72 14.15
CA ALA A 499 -18.66 28.01 15.41
C ALA A 499 -19.62 28.46 16.51
N ILE A 500 -19.87 29.77 16.62
CA ILE A 500 -20.82 30.32 17.59
C ILE A 500 -22.25 29.85 17.28
N LEU A 501 -22.70 29.96 16.02
CA LEU A 501 -24.06 29.61 15.65
C LEU A 501 -24.32 28.10 15.76
N ILE A 502 -23.40 27.28 15.28
CA ILE A 502 -23.50 25.82 15.35
C ILE A 502 -23.35 25.35 16.81
N GLY A 503 -22.42 25.93 17.57
CA GLY A 503 -22.25 25.61 18.99
C GLY A 503 -23.48 26.00 19.82
N THR A 504 -24.10 27.15 19.54
CA THR A 504 -25.37 27.54 20.17
C THR A 504 -26.47 26.54 19.87
N PHE A 505 -26.58 26.08 18.61
CA PHE A 505 -27.53 25.03 18.25
C PHE A 505 -27.25 23.71 18.99
N ALA A 506 -25.98 23.28 19.08
CA ALA A 506 -25.61 22.09 19.83
C ALA A 506 -25.93 22.20 21.33
N TYR A 507 -25.74 23.36 21.93
CA TYR A 507 -26.13 23.65 23.31
C TYR A 507 -27.65 23.58 23.50
N LEU A 508 -28.44 24.13 22.56
CA LEU A 508 -29.90 24.05 22.58
C LEU A 508 -30.44 22.62 22.43
N LEU A 509 -29.67 21.70 21.84
CA LEU A 509 -29.97 20.27 21.80
C LEU A 509 -29.71 19.53 23.13
N GLY A 510 -29.30 20.26 24.18
CA GLY A 510 -29.05 19.70 25.52
C GLY A 510 -27.62 19.25 25.77
N ASN A 511 -26.67 19.56 24.87
CA ASN A 511 -25.26 19.25 25.11
C ASN A 511 -24.67 20.23 26.15
N PRO A 512 -23.81 19.74 27.06
CA PRO A 512 -23.00 20.60 27.94
C PRO A 512 -22.21 21.64 27.14
N LEU A 513 -21.94 22.80 27.76
CA LEU A 513 -21.26 23.92 27.08
C LEU A 513 -19.92 23.50 26.45
N GLN A 514 -19.13 22.66 27.13
CA GLN A 514 -17.85 22.16 26.63
C GLN A 514 -18.03 21.36 25.33
N ILE A 515 -18.98 20.42 25.33
CA ILE A 515 -19.30 19.58 24.17
C ILE A 515 -19.84 20.45 23.02
N ALA A 516 -20.73 21.40 23.33
CA ALA A 516 -21.30 22.32 22.35
C ALA A 516 -20.24 23.23 21.70
N LEU A 517 -19.25 23.70 22.48
CA LEU A 517 -18.11 24.48 21.96
C LEU A 517 -17.26 23.64 21.01
N VAL A 518 -16.92 22.40 21.38
CA VAL A 518 -16.16 21.49 20.51
C VAL A 518 -16.92 21.21 19.21
N ILE A 519 -18.20 20.85 19.29
CA ILE A 519 -19.04 20.63 18.11
C ILE A 519 -19.08 21.87 17.21
N GLY A 520 -19.28 23.05 17.79
CA GLY A 520 -19.30 24.31 17.03
C GLY A 520 -18.00 24.56 16.28
N LEU A 521 -16.87 24.48 16.98
CA LEU A 521 -15.55 24.72 16.40
C LEU A 521 -15.21 23.71 15.31
N VAL A 522 -15.51 22.44 15.53
CA VAL A 522 -15.23 21.36 14.58
C VAL A 522 -16.09 21.48 13.32
N LEU A 523 -17.40 21.66 13.47
CA LEU A 523 -18.32 21.72 12.33
C LEU A 523 -18.22 23.04 11.54
N ALA A 524 -17.63 24.08 12.13
CA ALA A 524 -17.30 25.30 11.41
C ALA A 524 -16.27 25.08 10.29
N LEU A 525 -15.38 24.09 10.44
CA LEU A 525 -14.41 23.67 9.43
C LEU A 525 -15.12 22.99 8.25
N SER A 526 -14.64 23.26 7.04
CA SER A 526 -15.15 22.69 5.80
C SER A 526 -14.10 21.75 5.20
N SER A 527 -14.51 20.76 4.42
CA SER A 527 -13.55 19.87 3.75
C SER A 527 -12.80 20.60 2.65
N THR A 528 -11.50 20.77 2.84
CA THR A 528 -10.61 21.44 1.88
C THR A 528 -10.47 20.61 0.63
N ALA A 529 -10.19 19.31 0.79
CA ALA A 529 -9.99 18.40 -0.32
C ALA A 529 -11.22 18.32 -1.23
N PHE A 530 -12.40 18.19 -0.64
CA PHE A 530 -13.67 18.12 -1.35
C PHE A 530 -13.99 19.43 -2.08
N ALA A 531 -13.94 20.56 -1.38
CA ALA A 531 -14.35 21.85 -1.93
C ALA A 531 -13.44 22.30 -3.09
N LEU A 532 -12.12 22.17 -2.94
CA LEU A 532 -11.18 22.59 -3.97
C LEU A 532 -11.20 21.63 -5.17
N GLN A 533 -11.33 20.32 -4.94
CA GLN A 533 -11.51 19.37 -6.04
C GLN A 533 -12.77 19.67 -6.85
N LEU A 534 -13.90 19.95 -6.19
CA LEU A 534 -15.15 20.28 -6.87
C LEU A 534 -15.04 21.58 -7.67
N LEU A 535 -14.40 22.61 -7.12
CA LEU A 535 -14.11 23.86 -7.84
C LEU A 535 -13.15 23.63 -9.02
N ALA A 536 -12.16 22.75 -8.87
CA ALA A 536 -11.22 22.40 -9.93
C ALA A 536 -11.90 21.67 -11.08
N GLU A 537 -12.71 20.64 -10.79
CA GLU A 537 -13.48 19.89 -11.78
C GLU A 537 -14.47 20.78 -12.55
N ARG A 538 -14.95 21.85 -11.92
CA ARG A 538 -15.83 22.85 -12.53
C ARG A 538 -15.09 24.01 -13.20
N GLY A 539 -13.77 24.09 -13.11
CA GLY A 539 -12.97 25.20 -13.65
C GLY A 539 -13.23 26.54 -12.96
N GLU A 540 -13.65 26.53 -11.69
CA GLU A 540 -14.08 27.72 -10.95
C GLU A 540 -13.05 28.22 -9.92
N LEU A 541 -11.93 27.52 -9.72
CA LEU A 541 -10.89 27.87 -8.73
C LEU A 541 -10.39 29.33 -8.87
N THR A 542 -10.22 29.81 -10.10
CA THR A 542 -9.67 31.14 -10.37
C THR A 542 -10.71 32.27 -10.26
N ARG A 543 -12.01 31.94 -10.12
CA ARG A 543 -13.09 32.93 -9.95
C ARG A 543 -13.03 33.60 -8.57
N ARG A 544 -13.78 34.69 -8.39
CA ARG A 544 -13.79 35.42 -7.10
C ARG A 544 -14.27 34.55 -5.95
N HIS A 545 -15.35 33.79 -6.14
CA HIS A 545 -15.84 32.86 -5.11
C HIS A 545 -14.86 31.72 -4.86
N GLY A 546 -14.20 31.20 -5.89
CA GLY A 546 -13.15 30.18 -5.75
C GLY A 546 -11.99 30.66 -4.89
N ARG A 547 -11.54 31.91 -5.09
CA ARG A 547 -10.51 32.53 -4.24
C ARG A 547 -10.95 32.81 -2.81
N SER A 548 -12.18 33.28 -2.60
CA SER A 548 -12.72 33.42 -1.24
C SER A 548 -12.83 32.06 -0.56
N ALA A 549 -13.24 31.02 -1.28
CA ALA A 549 -13.30 29.66 -0.75
C ALA A 549 -11.91 29.17 -0.35
N PHE A 550 -10.93 29.31 -1.25
CA PHE A 550 -9.54 28.98 -0.98
C PHE A 550 -8.98 29.72 0.25
N ALA A 551 -9.21 31.03 0.36
CA ALA A 551 -8.72 31.82 1.49
C ALA A 551 -9.35 31.38 2.83
N THR A 552 -10.63 31.01 2.83
CA THR A 552 -11.30 30.46 4.01
C THR A 552 -10.70 29.12 4.41
N LEU A 553 -10.59 28.19 3.47
CA LEU A 553 -10.06 26.84 3.72
C LEU A 553 -8.63 26.90 4.25
N LEU A 554 -7.77 27.74 3.64
CA LEU A 554 -6.40 27.91 4.13
C LEU A 554 -6.34 28.44 5.57
N PHE A 555 -7.23 29.36 5.94
CA PHE A 555 -7.32 29.81 7.34
C PHE A 555 -7.81 28.70 8.27
N GLN A 556 -8.80 27.91 7.85
CA GLN A 556 -9.31 26.78 8.61
C GLN A 556 -8.21 25.74 8.86
N ASP A 557 -7.44 25.38 7.84
CA ASP A 557 -6.31 24.45 7.97
C ASP A 557 -5.27 24.96 8.98
N LEU A 558 -4.95 26.25 8.95
CA LEU A 558 -4.06 26.88 9.94
C LEU A 558 -4.66 26.91 11.35
N ALA A 559 -5.99 26.98 11.47
CA ALA A 559 -6.69 27.03 12.75
C ALA A 559 -6.82 25.66 13.42
N VAL A 560 -6.62 24.54 12.70
CA VAL A 560 -6.73 23.18 13.28
C VAL A 560 -5.78 22.97 14.46
N VAL A 561 -4.55 23.49 14.38
CA VAL A 561 -3.51 23.33 15.42
C VAL A 561 -3.92 23.97 16.75
N PRO A 562 -4.25 25.27 16.79
CA PRO A 562 -4.74 25.86 18.04
C PRO A 562 -6.05 25.23 18.51
N LEU A 563 -6.89 24.70 17.61
CA LEU A 563 -8.10 23.95 18.00
C LEU A 563 -7.77 22.62 18.68
N LEU A 564 -6.83 21.83 18.13
CA LEU A 564 -6.37 20.58 18.73
C LEU A 564 -5.72 20.81 20.10
N ALA A 565 -4.99 21.92 20.26
CA ALA A 565 -4.44 22.32 21.56
C ALA A 565 -5.53 22.78 22.56
N LEU A 566 -6.64 23.34 22.06
CA LEU A 566 -7.74 23.83 22.88
C LEU A 566 -8.65 22.70 23.40
N VAL A 567 -8.85 21.62 22.63
CA VAL A 567 -9.77 20.53 22.99
C VAL A 567 -9.43 19.87 24.35
N PRO A 568 -8.17 19.49 24.65
CA PRO A 568 -7.82 18.94 25.97
C PRO A 568 -8.10 19.91 27.13
N LEU A 569 -7.89 21.22 26.93
CA LEU A 569 -8.17 22.24 27.95
C LEU A 569 -9.66 22.32 28.28
N LEU A 570 -10.54 22.12 27.29
CA LEU A 570 -11.99 22.08 27.50
C LEU A 570 -12.43 20.84 28.30
N GLY A 571 -11.58 19.81 28.40
CA GLY A 571 -11.81 18.57 29.16
C GLY A 571 -11.44 18.64 30.63
N GLY A 572 -10.98 19.80 31.13
CA GLY A 572 -10.57 19.99 32.52
C GLY A 572 -9.09 19.75 32.78
N ALA A 573 -8.25 19.64 31.73
CA ALA A 573 -6.80 19.73 31.88
C ALA A 573 -6.42 21.10 32.51
N SER A 574 -5.45 21.10 33.42
CA SER A 574 -5.11 22.30 34.18
C SER A 574 -4.40 23.33 33.29
N SER A 575 -4.55 24.63 33.55
CA SER A 575 -3.84 25.67 32.78
C SER A 575 -2.32 25.61 32.91
N GLN A 576 -1.79 24.82 33.84
CA GLN A 576 -0.36 24.48 33.94
C GLN A 576 0.10 23.46 32.89
N ASP A 577 -0.82 22.72 32.26
CA ASP A 577 -0.52 21.75 31.20
C ASP A 577 -0.45 22.40 29.80
N PHE A 578 -0.82 23.68 29.67
CA PHE A 578 -0.67 24.39 28.40
C PHE A 578 0.79 24.76 28.15
N GLN A 579 1.49 23.88 27.44
CA GLN A 579 2.89 24.06 27.11
C GLN A 579 3.06 25.14 26.03
N TRP A 580 3.28 26.39 26.45
CA TRP A 580 3.72 27.47 25.55
C TRP A 580 4.96 27.08 24.72
N GLN A 581 5.76 26.14 25.23
CA GLN A 581 6.85 25.49 24.51
C GLN A 581 6.37 24.76 23.25
N ALA A 582 5.25 24.02 23.28
CA ALA A 582 4.73 23.32 22.10
C ALA A 582 4.32 24.31 21.00
N VAL A 583 3.63 25.40 21.37
CA VAL A 583 3.27 26.46 20.41
C VAL A 583 4.51 27.16 19.83
N ALA A 584 5.52 27.42 20.68
CA ALA A 584 6.78 28.02 20.23
C ALA A 584 7.59 27.08 19.32
N ILE A 585 7.61 25.78 19.62
CA ILE A 585 8.23 24.73 18.78
C ILE A 585 7.51 24.66 17.44
N ALA A 586 6.17 24.62 17.44
CA ALA A 586 5.38 24.59 16.22
C ALA A 586 5.65 25.82 15.34
N ALA A 587 5.58 27.03 15.91
CA ALA A 587 5.87 28.27 15.19
C ALA A 587 7.33 28.33 14.70
N GLY A 588 8.28 27.95 15.55
CA GLY A 588 9.70 27.88 15.21
C GLY A 588 9.99 26.88 14.08
N THR A 589 9.29 25.74 14.07
CA THR A 589 9.42 24.71 13.03
C THR A 589 8.88 25.21 11.69
N VAL A 590 7.73 25.89 11.67
CA VAL A 590 7.20 26.52 10.43
C VAL A 590 8.20 27.54 9.89
N VAL A 591 8.73 28.42 10.74
CA VAL A 591 9.75 29.41 10.33
C VAL A 591 10.99 28.70 9.80
N ALA A 592 11.50 27.68 10.50
CA ALA A 592 12.65 26.91 10.07
C ALA A 592 12.41 26.24 8.71
N VAL A 593 11.28 25.58 8.50
CA VAL A 593 10.91 24.95 7.22
C VAL A 593 10.86 25.99 6.11
N VAL A 594 10.24 27.15 6.34
CA VAL A 594 10.12 28.18 5.30
C VAL A 594 11.48 28.75 4.89
N PHE A 595 12.36 29.07 5.86
CA PHE A 595 13.65 29.70 5.56
C PHE A 595 14.76 28.71 5.25
N LEU A 596 14.97 27.68 6.08
CA LEU A 596 15.99 26.64 5.85
C LEU A 596 15.56 25.69 4.73
N GLY A 597 14.29 25.25 4.74
CA GLY A 597 13.79 24.32 3.72
C GLY A 597 13.85 24.92 2.33
N GLY A 598 13.45 26.19 2.14
CA GLY A 598 13.61 26.88 0.85
C GLY A 598 15.05 26.93 0.36
N TRP A 599 16.02 27.17 1.25
CA TRP A 599 17.44 27.18 0.91
C TRP A 599 17.97 25.78 0.57
N VAL A 600 17.63 24.76 1.38
CA VAL A 600 18.05 23.36 1.15
C VAL A 600 17.48 22.84 -0.16
N LEU A 601 16.18 23.00 -0.38
CA LEU A 601 15.47 22.48 -1.55
C LEU A 601 16.00 23.09 -2.86
N LYS A 602 16.24 24.40 -2.87
CA LYS A 602 16.82 25.07 -4.03
C LYS A 602 18.17 24.48 -4.44
N ASN A 603 19.03 24.19 -3.47
CA ASN A 603 20.35 23.60 -3.74
C ASN A 603 20.26 22.13 -4.14
N LEU A 604 19.41 21.37 -3.45
CA LEU A 604 19.25 19.94 -3.68
C LEU A 604 18.64 19.65 -5.06
N LEU A 605 17.64 20.42 -5.47
CA LEU A 605 17.07 20.32 -6.82
C LEU A 605 18.08 20.68 -7.92
N LYS A 606 18.94 21.68 -7.70
CA LYS A 606 20.02 21.99 -8.65
C LYS A 606 21.02 20.84 -8.80
N ILE A 607 21.32 20.12 -7.73
CA ILE A 607 22.20 18.94 -7.79
C ILE A 607 21.50 17.80 -8.55
N VAL A 608 20.25 17.51 -8.22
CA VAL A 608 19.46 16.44 -8.85
C VAL A 608 19.22 16.71 -10.33
N ALA A 609 18.89 17.93 -10.72
CA ALA A 609 18.64 18.31 -12.11
C ALA A 609 19.87 18.07 -13.02
N ARG A 610 21.10 18.13 -12.48
CA ARG A 610 22.32 17.79 -13.24
C ARG A 610 22.39 16.33 -13.66
N SER A 611 21.69 15.43 -12.96
CA SER A 611 21.65 14.01 -13.30
C SER A 611 20.86 13.71 -14.58
N ARG A 612 19.97 14.63 -15.00
CA ARG A 612 19.03 14.47 -16.13
C ARG A 612 18.09 13.26 -16.04
N VAL A 613 17.95 12.63 -14.86
CA VAL A 613 17.03 11.51 -14.62
C VAL A 613 15.73 12.04 -14.02
N ARG A 614 14.60 11.82 -14.70
CA ARG A 614 13.29 12.36 -14.31
C ARG A 614 12.81 11.77 -12.98
N GLU A 615 13.02 10.47 -12.82
CA GLU A 615 12.59 9.68 -11.66
C GLU A 615 13.21 10.20 -10.36
N ILE A 616 14.46 10.68 -10.39
CA ILE A 616 15.14 11.24 -9.22
C ILE A 616 14.52 12.59 -8.84
N LEU A 617 14.11 13.40 -9.82
CA LEU A 617 13.43 14.67 -9.58
C LEU A 617 12.07 14.45 -8.92
N THR A 618 11.27 13.51 -9.42
CA THR A 618 9.99 13.12 -8.82
C THR A 618 10.18 12.55 -7.42
N ALA A 619 11.13 11.63 -7.23
CA ALA A 619 11.44 11.04 -5.92
C ALA A 619 11.88 12.11 -4.90
N THR A 620 12.65 13.12 -5.34
CA THR A 620 13.07 14.24 -4.51
C THR A 620 11.90 15.09 -4.06
N ALA A 621 10.95 15.39 -4.96
CA ALA A 621 9.75 16.13 -4.61
C ALA A 621 8.87 15.33 -3.64
N LEU A 622 8.64 14.04 -3.89
CA LEU A 622 7.91 13.18 -2.96
C LEU A 622 8.58 13.11 -1.58
N LEU A 623 9.91 12.95 -1.54
CA LEU A 623 10.66 12.97 -0.29
C LEU A 623 10.55 14.32 0.43
N THR A 624 10.51 15.42 -0.33
CA THR A 624 10.31 16.76 0.22
C THR A 624 8.93 16.89 0.86
N VAL A 625 7.88 16.42 0.19
CA VAL A 625 6.50 16.43 0.71
C VAL A 625 6.40 15.60 1.97
N LEU A 626 6.81 14.34 1.92
CA LEU A 626 6.74 13.43 3.05
C LEU A 626 7.64 13.89 4.20
N GLY A 627 8.85 14.35 3.91
CA GLY A 627 9.79 14.86 4.91
C GLY A 627 9.27 16.12 5.59
N THR A 628 8.71 17.07 4.83
CA THR A 628 8.13 18.29 5.40
C THR A 628 6.86 17.97 6.19
N ALA A 629 5.94 17.18 5.63
CA ALA A 629 4.74 16.70 6.33
C ALA A 629 5.09 16.03 7.66
N SER A 630 6.06 15.11 7.67
CA SER A 630 6.49 14.41 8.88
C SER A 630 7.18 15.35 9.88
N LEU A 631 8.02 16.29 9.43
CA LEU A 631 8.66 17.27 10.31
C LEU A 631 7.63 18.14 11.04
N LEU A 632 6.61 18.62 10.32
CA LEU A 632 5.55 19.41 10.92
C LEU A 632 4.66 18.54 11.84
N GLU A 633 4.36 17.30 11.47
CA GLU A 633 3.65 16.35 12.33
C GLU A 633 4.35 16.11 13.67
N HIS A 634 5.67 15.88 13.66
CA HIS A 634 6.46 15.75 14.89
C HIS A 634 6.46 17.02 15.76
N ALA A 635 6.23 18.19 15.15
CA ALA A 635 6.09 19.45 15.86
C ALA A 635 4.64 19.70 16.36
N GLY A 636 3.74 18.73 16.21
CA GLY A 636 2.33 18.81 16.60
C GLY A 636 1.44 19.56 15.61
N LEU A 637 1.89 19.72 14.36
CA LEU A 637 1.15 20.35 13.26
C LEU A 637 0.56 19.28 12.32
N SER A 638 -0.38 19.63 11.45
CA SER A 638 -0.94 18.64 10.52
C SER A 638 0.03 18.30 9.38
N MET A 639 0.06 17.03 8.94
CA MET A 639 0.78 16.61 7.73
C MET A 639 0.36 17.44 6.51
N ALA A 640 -0.94 17.73 6.42
CA ALA A 640 -1.58 18.61 5.43
C ALA A 640 -0.88 19.98 5.29
N LEU A 641 -0.65 20.68 6.41
CA LEU A 641 0.06 21.96 6.41
C LEU A 641 1.50 21.82 5.93
N GLY A 642 2.18 20.75 6.33
CA GLY A 642 3.54 20.49 5.87
C GLY A 642 3.64 20.24 4.37
N ALA A 643 2.70 19.47 3.82
CA ALA A 643 2.58 19.24 2.38
C ALA A 643 2.34 20.54 1.62
N PHE A 644 1.40 21.37 2.11
CA PHE A 644 1.12 22.68 1.54
C PHE A 644 2.36 23.58 1.54
N LEU A 645 3.08 23.66 2.67
CA LEU A 645 4.32 24.45 2.78
C LEU A 645 5.41 23.93 1.84
N ALA A 646 5.58 22.60 1.73
CA ALA A 646 6.49 22.00 0.75
C ALA A 646 6.16 22.43 -0.67
N GLY A 647 4.86 22.45 -1.01
CA GLY A 647 4.38 22.92 -2.31
C GLY A 647 4.73 24.37 -2.56
N VAL A 648 4.43 25.25 -1.59
CA VAL A 648 4.73 26.69 -1.69
C VAL A 648 6.24 26.96 -1.83
N LEU A 649 7.08 26.19 -1.12
CA LEU A 649 8.54 26.30 -1.25
C LEU A 649 9.05 25.85 -2.62
N LEU A 650 8.39 24.87 -3.24
CA LEU A 650 8.71 24.38 -4.57
C LEU A 650 8.07 25.22 -5.69
N ALA A 651 7.02 25.98 -5.39
CA ALA A 651 6.28 26.81 -6.35
C ALA A 651 7.12 27.89 -7.03
N ASP A 652 8.15 28.41 -6.33
CA ASP A 652 9.08 29.43 -6.84
C ASP A 652 10.31 28.82 -7.55
N THR A 653 10.38 27.49 -7.67
CA THR A 653 11.46 26.80 -8.39
C THR A 653 11.14 26.67 -9.89
N GLU A 654 12.19 26.55 -10.70
CA GLU A 654 12.06 26.36 -12.16
C GLU A 654 11.51 24.98 -12.55
N PHE A 655 11.44 24.05 -11.60
CA PHE A 655 10.97 22.68 -11.81
C PHE A 655 9.47 22.51 -11.52
N ARG A 656 8.77 23.56 -11.08
CA ARG A 656 7.36 23.51 -10.65
C ARG A 656 6.47 22.73 -11.63
N HIS A 657 6.44 23.15 -12.90
CA HIS A 657 5.55 22.56 -13.90
C HIS A 657 5.85 21.08 -14.15
N GLN A 658 7.13 20.70 -14.12
CA GLN A 658 7.53 19.31 -14.26
C GLN A 658 7.10 18.48 -13.05
N LEU A 659 7.31 19.01 -11.83
CA LEU A 659 6.90 18.35 -10.59
C LEU A 659 5.38 18.19 -10.50
N GLU A 660 4.63 19.19 -10.94
CA GLU A 660 3.17 19.18 -11.01
C GLU A 660 2.69 18.04 -11.93
N ALA A 661 3.21 17.97 -13.17
CA ALA A 661 2.85 16.92 -14.12
C ALA A 661 3.25 15.50 -13.67
N ASP A 662 4.37 15.37 -12.96
CA ASP A 662 4.84 14.07 -12.46
C ASP A 662 4.01 13.55 -11.28
N ILE A 663 3.42 14.46 -10.49
CA ILE A 663 2.75 14.12 -9.24
C ILE A 663 1.21 14.09 -9.40
N GLU A 664 0.67 14.75 -10.41
CA GLU A 664 -0.76 14.77 -10.72
C GLU A 664 -1.44 13.38 -10.77
N PRO A 665 -0.83 12.31 -11.34
CA PRO A 665 -1.45 10.97 -11.32
C PRO A 665 -1.70 10.43 -9.90
N PHE A 666 -0.84 10.77 -8.94
CA PHE A 666 -0.97 10.31 -7.54
C PHE A 666 -2.10 11.03 -6.81
N LYS A 667 -2.33 12.31 -7.13
CA LYS A 667 -3.44 13.12 -6.58
C LYS A 667 -4.78 12.45 -6.80
N GLY A 668 -5.09 12.10 -8.04
CA GLY A 668 -6.39 11.52 -8.40
C GLY A 668 -6.66 10.18 -7.70
N LEU A 669 -5.64 9.32 -7.65
CA LEU A 669 -5.75 7.98 -7.05
C LEU A 669 -5.94 8.07 -5.52
N LEU A 670 -5.08 8.83 -4.85
CA LEU A 670 -5.10 8.90 -3.39
C LEU A 670 -6.30 9.69 -2.86
N LEU A 671 -6.76 10.71 -3.60
CA LEU A 671 -8.00 11.41 -3.27
C LEU A 671 -9.23 10.50 -3.38
N GLY A 672 -9.25 9.62 -4.40
CA GLY A 672 -10.28 8.60 -4.51
C GLY A 672 -10.29 7.65 -3.32
N LEU A 673 -9.12 7.21 -2.88
CA LEU A 673 -8.96 6.36 -1.70
C LEU A 673 -9.46 7.05 -0.42
N PHE A 674 -9.17 8.35 -0.25
CA PHE A 674 -9.66 9.14 0.88
C PHE A 674 -11.19 9.16 0.96
N PHE A 675 -11.86 9.46 -0.16
CA PHE A 675 -13.33 9.49 -0.16
C PHE A 675 -13.96 8.10 -0.01
N ILE A 676 -13.31 7.04 -0.48
CA ILE A 676 -13.74 5.66 -0.18
C ILE A 676 -13.63 5.39 1.33
N ALA A 677 -12.51 5.77 1.96
CA ALA A 677 -12.29 5.60 3.40
C ALA A 677 -13.34 6.34 4.23
N VAL A 678 -13.63 7.60 3.87
CA VAL A 678 -14.71 8.38 4.48
C VAL A 678 -16.06 7.69 4.31
N GLY A 679 -16.35 7.17 3.11
CA GLY A 679 -17.57 6.40 2.87
C GLY A 679 -17.69 5.15 3.76
N MET A 680 -16.59 4.42 3.96
CA MET A 680 -16.55 3.23 4.83
C MET A 680 -16.77 3.56 6.30
N SER A 681 -16.36 4.75 6.76
CA SER A 681 -16.54 5.21 8.14
C SER A 681 -18.00 5.54 8.51
N MET A 682 -18.89 5.60 7.51
CA MET A 682 -20.28 5.96 7.72
C MET A 682 -21.06 4.80 8.38
N ASN A 683 -21.43 4.99 9.65
CA ASN A 683 -22.25 4.03 10.38
C ASN A 683 -23.71 4.06 9.88
N LEU A 684 -24.05 3.17 8.93
CA LEU A 684 -25.41 3.08 8.36
C LEU A 684 -26.44 2.58 9.38
N GLY A 685 -26.02 1.82 10.39
CA GLY A 685 -26.91 1.37 11.48
C GLY A 685 -27.47 2.55 12.26
N LEU A 686 -26.62 3.54 12.58
CA LEU A 686 -27.04 4.76 13.28
C LEU A 686 -27.99 5.61 12.42
N ILE A 687 -27.79 5.63 11.09
CA ILE A 687 -28.70 6.28 10.14
C ILE A 687 -30.08 5.60 10.15
N ALA A 688 -30.11 4.26 10.18
CA ALA A 688 -31.34 3.49 10.23
C ALA A 688 -32.09 3.66 11.57
N GLU A 689 -31.36 3.80 12.69
CA GLU A 689 -31.95 4.02 14.02
C GLU A 689 -32.54 5.43 14.18
N LYS A 690 -31.83 6.46 13.68
CA LYS A 690 -32.17 7.88 13.92
C LYS A 690 -32.23 8.72 12.63
N PRO A 691 -33.00 8.31 11.60
CA PRO A 691 -32.94 8.94 10.28
C PRO A 691 -33.38 10.41 10.31
N PHE A 692 -34.48 10.73 10.99
CA PHE A 692 -35.01 12.10 11.05
C PHE A 692 -34.10 13.05 11.81
N SER A 693 -33.49 12.59 12.91
CA SER A 693 -32.57 13.41 13.71
C SER A 693 -31.30 13.74 12.91
N ILE A 694 -30.71 12.73 12.25
CA ILE A 694 -29.50 12.90 11.44
C ILE A 694 -29.76 13.82 10.25
N VAL A 695 -30.82 13.57 9.47
CA VAL A 695 -31.19 14.41 8.33
C VAL A 695 -31.47 15.85 8.79
N GLY A 696 -32.17 16.01 9.92
CA GLY A 696 -32.42 17.33 10.52
C GLY A 696 -31.12 18.07 10.88
N MET A 697 -30.16 17.38 11.51
CA MET A 697 -28.85 17.94 11.85
C MET A 697 -28.04 18.33 10.61
N VAL A 698 -28.04 17.50 9.56
CA VAL A 698 -27.38 17.82 8.28
C VAL A 698 -27.98 19.08 7.65
N ILE A 699 -29.32 19.17 7.59
CA ILE A 699 -30.01 20.34 7.03
C ILE A 699 -29.66 21.60 7.83
N VAL A 700 -29.67 21.53 9.16
CA VAL A 700 -29.34 22.67 10.02
C VAL A 700 -27.88 23.11 9.82
N LEU A 701 -26.94 22.17 9.85
CA LEU A 701 -25.51 22.44 9.63
C LEU A 701 -25.29 23.17 8.30
N VAL A 702 -25.80 22.59 7.21
CA VAL A 702 -25.67 23.13 5.86
C VAL A 702 -26.34 24.49 5.75
N SER A 703 -27.51 24.68 6.36
CA SER A 703 -28.25 25.95 6.32
C SER A 703 -27.53 27.07 7.08
N ILE A 704 -27.03 26.79 8.29
CA ILE A 704 -26.28 27.77 9.09
C ILE A 704 -25.03 28.20 8.33
N LYS A 705 -24.22 27.25 7.85
CA LYS A 705 -22.98 27.59 7.12
C LYS A 705 -23.28 28.32 5.82
N SER A 706 -24.30 27.88 5.07
CA SER A 706 -24.73 28.57 3.85
C SER A 706 -25.13 30.02 4.14
N LEU A 707 -25.88 30.28 5.21
CA LEU A 707 -26.27 31.63 5.60
C LEU A 707 -25.05 32.49 5.96
N VAL A 708 -24.14 31.96 6.77
CA VAL A 708 -22.91 32.67 7.19
C VAL A 708 -22.05 33.01 5.96
N LEU A 709 -21.77 32.03 5.12
CA LEU A 709 -20.93 32.21 3.93
C LEU A 709 -21.58 33.13 2.89
N TYR A 710 -22.90 33.04 2.69
CA TYR A 710 -23.62 33.93 1.77
C TYR A 710 -23.57 35.38 2.26
N THR A 711 -23.85 35.61 3.55
CA THR A 711 -23.85 36.96 4.14
C THR A 711 -22.44 37.58 4.13
N LEU A 712 -21.42 36.81 4.49
CA LEU A 712 -20.03 37.24 4.40
C LEU A 712 -19.61 37.49 2.95
N GLY A 713 -19.99 36.62 2.02
CA GLY A 713 -19.71 36.79 0.59
C GLY A 713 -20.33 38.08 0.03
N LYS A 714 -21.57 38.38 0.41
CA LYS A 714 -22.23 39.65 0.06
C LYS A 714 -21.51 40.85 0.68
N TRP A 715 -21.03 40.74 1.92
CA TRP A 715 -20.28 41.81 2.57
C TRP A 715 -18.94 42.10 1.86
N GLN A 716 -18.30 41.08 1.26
CA GLN A 716 -17.13 41.24 0.40
C GLN A 716 -17.43 41.77 -1.01
N GLY A 717 -18.69 42.05 -1.33
CA GLY A 717 -19.09 42.54 -2.65
C GLY A 717 -19.22 41.45 -3.72
N LEU A 718 -19.39 40.18 -3.34
CA LEU A 718 -19.73 39.14 -4.31
C LEU A 718 -21.16 39.35 -4.86
N GLU A 719 -21.33 39.07 -6.15
CA GLU A 719 -22.64 38.96 -6.78
C GLU A 719 -23.46 37.82 -6.13
N ASN A 720 -24.79 37.85 -6.28
CA ASN A 720 -25.64 36.85 -5.62
C ASN A 720 -25.28 35.41 -6.03
N THR A 721 -24.98 35.19 -7.32
CA THR A 721 -24.56 33.88 -7.83
C THR A 721 -23.22 33.46 -7.22
N SER A 722 -22.19 34.30 -7.25
CA SER A 722 -20.88 34.01 -6.68
C SER A 722 -20.95 33.79 -5.15
N ALA A 723 -21.80 34.55 -4.44
CA ALA A 723 -22.04 34.39 -3.01
C ALA A 723 -22.77 33.07 -2.68
N ARG A 724 -23.77 32.67 -3.47
CA ARG A 724 -24.44 31.35 -3.30
C ARG A 724 -23.49 30.19 -3.59
N ARG A 725 -22.69 30.29 -4.66
CA ARG A 725 -21.69 29.26 -5.00
C ARG A 725 -20.67 29.10 -3.88
N LEU A 726 -20.13 30.20 -3.35
CA LEU A 726 -19.26 30.17 -2.17
C LEU A 726 -19.93 29.49 -0.98
N ALA A 727 -21.19 29.85 -0.71
CA ALA A 727 -21.95 29.33 0.42
C ALA A 727 -22.18 27.81 0.34
N TRP A 728 -22.61 27.32 -0.82
CA TRP A 728 -22.96 25.91 -0.98
C TRP A 728 -21.75 24.99 -1.17
N VAL A 729 -20.64 25.49 -1.74
CA VAL A 729 -19.39 24.72 -1.84
C VAL A 729 -18.76 24.47 -0.46
N LEU A 730 -18.86 25.45 0.45
CA LEU A 730 -18.22 25.38 1.78
C LEU A 730 -19.19 25.04 2.93
N SER A 731 -20.45 24.73 2.65
CA SER A 731 -21.45 24.46 3.70
C SER A 731 -21.31 23.10 4.39
N GLN A 732 -20.56 22.17 3.81
CA GLN A 732 -20.28 20.84 4.38
C GLN A 732 -19.24 20.88 5.52
N GLY A 733 -19.22 19.85 6.36
CA GLY A 733 -18.23 19.65 7.43
C GLY A 733 -16.94 18.98 6.94
N GLY A 734 -15.79 19.35 7.51
CA GLY A 734 -14.47 18.91 7.03
C GLY A 734 -13.92 17.59 7.58
N GLU A 735 -12.87 17.08 6.91
CA GLU A 735 -12.11 15.89 7.32
C GLU A 735 -11.46 16.00 8.71
N PHE A 736 -11.21 17.22 9.18
CA PHE A 736 -10.68 17.41 10.53
C PHE A 736 -11.68 17.05 11.63
N ALA A 737 -12.96 16.87 11.30
CA ALA A 737 -13.94 16.40 12.28
C ALA A 737 -13.61 15.01 12.81
N PHE A 738 -13.11 14.11 11.97
CA PHE A 738 -12.74 12.74 12.36
C PHE A 738 -11.60 12.77 13.39
N VAL A 739 -10.56 13.55 13.11
CA VAL A 739 -9.39 13.69 13.98
C VAL A 739 -9.74 14.43 15.28
N ILE A 740 -10.39 15.58 15.20
CA ILE A 740 -10.65 16.42 16.39
C ILE A 740 -11.69 15.77 17.31
N PHE A 741 -12.73 15.11 16.76
CA PHE A 741 -13.65 14.33 17.59
C PHE A 741 -12.96 13.12 18.21
N GLY A 742 -12.07 12.43 17.48
CA GLY A 742 -11.24 11.36 18.04
C GLY A 742 -10.43 11.84 19.25
N VAL A 743 -9.73 12.97 19.11
CA VAL A 743 -8.99 13.59 20.23
C VAL A 743 -9.94 13.93 21.38
N ALA A 744 -11.08 14.56 21.10
CA ALA A 744 -12.07 14.90 22.13
C ALA A 744 -12.61 13.67 22.89
N VAL A 745 -12.71 12.52 22.22
CA VAL A 745 -13.07 11.23 22.85
C VAL A 745 -11.93 10.73 23.73
N THR A 746 -10.69 10.72 23.23
CA THR A 746 -9.51 10.26 24.01
C THR A 746 -9.25 11.11 25.25
N THR A 747 -9.51 12.42 25.18
CA THR A 747 -9.37 13.34 26.32
C THR A 747 -10.64 13.41 27.19
N SER A 748 -11.60 12.51 26.97
CA SER A 748 -12.87 12.44 27.73
C SER A 748 -13.72 13.71 27.72
N VAL A 749 -13.51 14.60 26.74
CA VAL A 749 -14.33 15.81 26.54
C VAL A 749 -15.68 15.45 25.94
N LEU A 750 -15.68 14.46 25.04
CA LEU A 750 -16.84 14.09 24.23
C LEU A 750 -17.06 12.57 24.29
N PRO A 751 -18.30 12.08 24.53
CA PRO A 751 -18.59 10.64 24.49
C PRO A 751 -18.46 10.07 23.07
N SER A 752 -17.99 8.82 22.93
CA SER A 752 -17.83 8.16 21.63
C SER A 752 -19.12 8.16 20.80
N SER A 753 -20.27 7.88 21.42
CA SER A 753 -21.59 7.92 20.76
C SER A 753 -21.94 9.28 20.14
N THR A 754 -21.48 10.37 20.75
CA THR A 754 -21.70 11.73 20.24
C THR A 754 -20.76 12.01 19.07
N ALA A 755 -19.51 11.53 19.13
CA ALA A 755 -18.54 11.66 18.05
C ALA A 755 -19.03 10.92 16.80
N GLU A 756 -19.44 9.66 16.96
CA GLU A 756 -19.99 8.82 15.88
C GLU A 756 -21.19 9.48 15.19
N LEU A 757 -22.12 10.05 15.97
CA LEU A 757 -23.27 10.78 15.44
C LEU A 757 -22.85 11.96 14.56
N TRP A 758 -21.95 12.81 15.05
CA TRP A 758 -21.51 13.98 14.29
C TRP A 758 -20.62 13.62 13.10
N ILE A 759 -19.84 12.55 13.18
CA ILE A 759 -19.08 12.00 12.05
C ILE A 759 -20.01 11.58 10.91
N VAL A 760 -21.13 10.91 11.23
CA VAL A 760 -22.16 10.57 10.22
C VAL A 760 -22.79 11.84 9.64
N VAL A 761 -23.12 12.82 10.47
CA VAL A 761 -23.66 14.13 10.00
C VAL A 761 -22.67 14.84 9.08
N VAL A 762 -21.38 14.85 9.41
CA VAL A 762 -20.31 15.43 8.59
C VAL A 762 -20.23 14.71 7.24
N SER A 763 -20.16 13.37 7.26
CA SER A 763 -20.06 12.54 6.05
C SER A 763 -21.26 12.75 5.12
N LEU A 764 -22.48 12.77 5.66
CA LEU A 764 -23.69 13.04 4.89
C LEU A 764 -23.77 14.49 4.39
N SER A 765 -23.22 15.46 5.13
CA SER A 765 -23.19 16.85 4.69
C SER A 765 -22.36 17.02 3.41
N MET A 766 -21.29 16.24 3.23
CA MET A 766 -20.49 16.25 1.98
C MET A 766 -21.32 15.80 0.76
N LEU A 767 -22.29 14.89 0.96
CA LEU A 767 -23.20 14.45 -0.10
C LEU A 767 -24.16 15.57 -0.55
N THR A 768 -24.42 16.57 0.31
CA THR A 768 -25.35 17.67 -0.01
C THR A 768 -24.75 18.67 -0.99
N THR A 769 -23.43 18.90 -0.96
CA THR A 769 -22.81 19.97 -1.75
C THR A 769 -22.97 19.77 -3.27
N PRO A 770 -22.73 18.59 -3.87
CA PRO A 770 -22.94 18.39 -5.31
C PRO A 770 -24.42 18.53 -5.71
N LEU A 771 -25.34 18.12 -4.83
CA LEU A 771 -26.79 18.28 -5.04
C LEU A 771 -27.18 19.76 -5.06
N LEU A 772 -26.65 20.55 -4.11
CA LEU A 772 -26.84 21.99 -4.06
C LEU A 772 -26.24 22.67 -5.30
N MET A 773 -25.05 22.25 -5.73
CA MET A 773 -24.42 22.77 -6.94
C MET A 773 -25.24 22.45 -8.20
N PHE A 774 -25.77 21.24 -8.33
CA PHE A 774 -26.68 20.88 -9.41
C PHE A 774 -27.95 21.72 -9.41
N LEU A 775 -28.49 22.06 -8.24
CA LEU A 775 -29.61 23.00 -8.11
C LEU A 775 -29.21 24.43 -8.52
N GLU A 776 -28.01 24.89 -8.18
CA GLU A 776 -27.51 26.21 -8.61
C GLU A 776 -27.43 26.30 -10.12
N ASP A 777 -26.93 25.25 -10.78
CA ASP A 777 -26.78 25.23 -12.24
C ASP A 777 -28.15 25.36 -12.95
N LYS A 778 -29.22 24.82 -12.35
CA LYS A 778 -30.60 25.00 -12.86
C LYS A 778 -31.19 26.37 -12.55
N LEU A 779 -30.88 26.93 -11.37
CA LEU A 779 -31.40 28.23 -10.92
C LEU A 779 -30.68 29.41 -11.59
N SER A 780 -29.42 29.23 -11.97
CA SER A 780 -28.52 30.26 -12.47
C SER A 780 -28.43 30.18 -14.00
N SER A 781 -29.52 30.49 -14.69
CA SER A 781 -29.60 30.51 -16.16
C SER A 781 -28.87 31.71 -16.82
N GLN A 782 -28.34 32.64 -16.00
CA GLN A 782 -27.49 33.73 -16.46
C GLN A 782 -26.03 33.39 -16.20
N ARG A 783 -25.23 33.35 -17.28
CA ARG A 783 -23.76 33.31 -17.19
C ARG A 783 -23.32 34.44 -16.26
N SER A 784 -22.77 34.08 -15.10
CA SER A 784 -22.11 35.01 -14.19
C SER A 784 -21.14 35.88 -15.00
N THR A 785 -21.33 37.20 -14.91
CA THR A 785 -20.48 38.25 -15.49
C THR A 785 -19.14 38.39 -14.77
N ASP A 786 -18.91 37.57 -13.75
CA ASP A 786 -17.72 37.57 -12.91
C ASP A 786 -16.55 37.05 -13.75
N GLN A 787 -15.90 37.95 -14.50
CA GLN A 787 -14.72 37.63 -15.29
C GLN A 787 -13.69 36.89 -14.40
N PRO A 788 -12.94 35.92 -14.94
CA PRO A 788 -11.72 35.46 -14.28
C PRO A 788 -10.97 36.72 -13.86
N TYR A 789 -10.75 36.91 -12.56
CA TYR A 789 -9.88 38.02 -12.18
C TYR A 789 -8.47 37.56 -12.50
N GLU A 790 -8.05 37.96 -13.69
CA GLU A 790 -6.68 38.17 -14.04
C GLU A 790 -6.18 39.23 -13.07
N VAL A 791 -5.26 38.83 -12.19
CA VAL A 791 -4.24 39.80 -11.79
C VAL A 791 -3.63 40.23 -13.12
N PRO A 792 -3.56 41.54 -13.44
CA PRO A 792 -2.84 41.98 -14.61
C PRO A 792 -1.43 41.39 -14.51
N ASP A 793 -1.13 40.38 -15.32
CA ASP A 793 0.25 40.06 -15.63
C ASP A 793 0.64 41.20 -16.56
N ASP A 794 1.27 42.24 -16.00
CA ASP A 794 1.73 43.43 -16.73
C ASP A 794 2.75 43.09 -17.85
N ASP A 795 3.07 41.80 -18.06
CA ASP A 795 4.01 41.28 -19.04
C ASP A 795 3.47 39.97 -19.67
N GLU A 796 2.37 40.03 -20.41
CA GLU A 796 2.11 39.00 -21.43
C GLU A 796 3.09 39.19 -22.60
N PRO A 797 3.98 38.22 -22.87
CA PRO A 797 5.05 38.39 -23.83
C PRO A 797 4.52 38.24 -25.25
N ARG A 798 4.71 39.29 -26.07
CA ARG A 798 4.38 39.24 -27.51
C ARG A 798 5.32 38.32 -28.31
N VAL A 799 6.44 37.89 -27.72
CA VAL A 799 7.51 37.14 -28.38
C VAL A 799 7.94 35.96 -27.51
N ILE A 800 8.06 34.77 -28.12
CA ILE A 800 8.68 33.59 -27.51
C ILE A 800 10.00 33.31 -28.21
N ILE A 801 11.07 33.00 -27.46
CA ILE A 801 12.39 32.64 -27.97
C ILE A 801 12.73 31.23 -27.51
N ALA A 802 12.69 30.25 -28.41
CA ALA A 802 13.11 28.88 -28.17
C ALA A 802 14.57 28.68 -28.59
N GLY A 803 15.46 28.38 -27.66
CA GLY A 803 16.91 28.32 -27.87
C GLY A 803 17.58 29.65 -27.50
N PHE A 804 17.97 29.78 -26.24
CA PHE A 804 18.67 30.90 -25.63
C PHE A 804 20.21 30.76 -25.67
N GLY A 805 20.74 30.17 -26.75
CA GLY A 805 22.16 30.19 -27.07
C GLY A 805 22.62 31.56 -27.60
N ARG A 806 23.81 31.59 -28.23
CA ARG A 806 24.42 32.82 -28.79
C ARG A 806 23.48 33.61 -29.71
N PHE A 807 22.70 32.92 -30.54
CA PHE A 807 21.76 33.54 -31.48
C PHE A 807 20.56 34.16 -30.76
N GLY A 808 19.88 33.39 -29.91
CA GLY A 808 18.73 33.84 -29.13
C GLY A 808 19.07 34.98 -28.17
N GLN A 809 20.25 34.95 -27.54
CA GLN A 809 20.74 36.00 -26.64
C GLN A 809 20.89 37.37 -27.31
N ILE A 810 21.37 37.40 -28.55
CA ILE A 810 21.53 38.65 -29.29
C ILE A 810 20.16 39.28 -29.53
N ILE A 811 19.18 38.48 -29.96
CA ILE A 811 17.79 38.93 -30.18
C ILE A 811 17.19 39.42 -28.87
N ALA A 812 17.28 38.61 -27.81
CA ALA A 812 16.79 38.92 -26.49
C ALA A 812 17.35 40.24 -25.95
N ARG A 813 18.67 40.48 -26.08
CA ARG A 813 19.32 41.70 -25.62
C ARG A 813 18.77 42.95 -26.31
N VAL A 814 18.47 42.86 -27.60
CA VAL A 814 17.86 43.97 -28.36
C VAL A 814 16.41 44.19 -27.94
N LEU A 815 15.62 43.12 -27.74
CA LEU A 815 14.24 43.21 -27.27
C LEU A 815 14.17 43.82 -25.85
N SER A 816 15.01 43.36 -24.93
CA SER A 816 15.14 43.92 -23.58
C SER A 816 15.50 45.42 -23.62
N ALA A 817 16.46 45.82 -24.46
CA ALA A 817 16.84 47.22 -24.60
C ALA A 817 15.70 48.10 -25.14
N LYS A 818 14.80 47.52 -25.95
CA LYS A 818 13.59 48.17 -26.46
C LYS A 818 12.38 48.05 -25.53
N LYS A 819 12.53 47.42 -24.36
CA LYS A 819 11.46 47.14 -23.40
C LYS A 819 10.30 46.36 -24.03
N ILE A 820 10.63 45.42 -24.92
CA ILE A 820 9.66 44.49 -25.50
C ILE A 820 9.72 43.20 -24.66
N PRO A 821 8.64 42.84 -23.95
CA PRO A 821 8.63 41.63 -23.12
C PRO A 821 8.66 40.37 -23.98
N PHE A 822 9.46 39.38 -23.57
CA PHE A 822 9.53 38.07 -24.22
C PHE A 822 9.62 36.93 -23.19
N THR A 823 9.19 35.74 -23.61
CA THR A 823 9.46 34.48 -22.90
C THR A 823 10.61 33.75 -23.57
N ALA A 824 11.58 33.27 -22.80
CA ALA A 824 12.65 32.39 -23.31
C ALA A 824 12.41 30.93 -22.90
N LEU A 825 12.82 30.00 -23.76
CA LEU A 825 12.78 28.55 -23.56
C LEU A 825 14.18 28.00 -23.87
N ASP A 826 14.83 27.30 -22.92
CA ASP A 826 16.12 26.65 -23.16
C ASP A 826 16.27 25.36 -22.35
N ALA A 827 17.00 24.40 -22.90
CA ALA A 827 17.35 23.14 -22.23
C ALA A 827 18.62 23.25 -21.35
N SER A 828 19.32 24.39 -21.38
CA SER A 828 20.55 24.66 -20.63
C SER A 828 20.32 25.60 -19.44
N GLN A 829 20.54 25.07 -18.24
CA GLN A 829 20.37 25.79 -16.98
C GLN A 829 21.26 27.04 -16.85
N GLU A 830 22.48 27.01 -17.40
CA GLU A 830 23.39 28.17 -17.34
C GLU A 830 22.82 29.39 -18.07
N GLN A 831 22.10 29.16 -19.17
CA GLN A 831 21.45 30.24 -19.93
C GLN A 831 20.21 30.77 -19.21
N VAL A 832 19.53 29.92 -18.43
CA VAL A 832 18.34 30.28 -17.64
C VAL A 832 18.69 31.27 -16.52
N ASP A 833 19.79 31.05 -15.79
CA ASP A 833 20.21 31.89 -14.67
C ASP A 833 20.65 33.31 -15.11
N PHE A 834 21.14 33.48 -16.34
CA PHE A 834 21.58 34.77 -16.88
C PHE A 834 20.40 35.71 -17.23
N VAL A 835 19.28 35.18 -17.72
CA VAL A 835 18.12 35.97 -18.20
C VAL A 835 17.26 36.51 -17.06
N LYS A 836 17.14 35.74 -15.97
CA LYS A 836 16.36 36.16 -14.78
C LYS A 836 16.83 37.50 -14.22
N GLN A 837 18.11 37.86 -14.39
CA GLN A 837 18.67 39.13 -13.93
C GLN A 837 18.06 40.36 -14.64
N TYR A 838 17.43 40.16 -15.80
CA TYR A 838 16.87 41.21 -16.65
C TYR A 838 15.33 41.25 -16.62
N GLY A 839 14.68 40.54 -15.70
CA GLY A 839 13.25 40.63 -15.43
C GLY A 839 12.32 39.94 -16.44
N ASN A 840 12.84 39.17 -17.41
CA ASN A 840 12.03 38.45 -18.40
C ASN A 840 11.73 37.00 -17.96
N LYS A 841 10.59 36.45 -18.38
CA LYS A 841 10.15 35.08 -18.07
C LYS A 841 11.02 34.07 -18.85
N ILE A 842 11.52 33.04 -18.18
CA ILE A 842 12.29 31.95 -18.81
C ILE A 842 11.87 30.60 -18.25
N TYR A 843 11.68 29.63 -19.14
CA TYR A 843 11.28 28.26 -18.82
C TYR A 843 12.43 27.32 -19.19
N TYR A 844 12.81 26.48 -18.23
CA TYR A 844 13.76 25.40 -18.45
C TYR A 844 13.02 24.18 -19.01
N GLY A 845 13.48 23.67 -20.16
CA GLY A 845 12.92 22.46 -20.74
C GLY A 845 13.09 22.37 -22.25
N ASP A 846 12.72 21.21 -22.79
CA ASP A 846 12.72 20.98 -24.23
C ASP A 846 11.53 21.70 -24.89
N ALA A 847 11.83 22.64 -25.78
CA ALA A 847 10.84 23.41 -26.53
C ALA A 847 10.06 22.56 -27.57
N SER A 848 10.40 21.28 -27.76
CA SER A 848 9.60 20.33 -28.53
C SER A 848 8.33 19.89 -27.78
N ARG A 849 8.19 20.20 -26.50
CA ARG A 849 7.03 19.81 -25.68
C ARG A 849 5.88 20.80 -25.81
N LEU A 850 4.69 20.30 -26.16
CA LEU A 850 3.48 21.11 -26.32
C LEU A 850 3.07 21.82 -25.02
N ASP A 851 3.07 21.09 -23.90
CA ASP A 851 2.69 21.63 -22.59
C ASP A 851 3.62 22.76 -22.13
N LEU A 852 4.91 22.69 -22.48
CA LEU A 852 5.86 23.76 -22.20
C LEU A 852 5.62 25.00 -23.08
N LEU A 853 5.23 24.81 -24.35
CA LEU A 853 4.87 25.90 -25.26
C LEU A 853 3.59 26.61 -24.80
N GLU A 854 2.57 25.87 -24.37
CA GLU A 854 1.35 26.41 -23.78
C GLU A 854 1.68 27.23 -22.52
N ALA A 855 2.48 26.67 -21.60
CA ALA A 855 2.91 27.36 -20.39
C ALA A 855 3.74 28.62 -20.66
N ALA A 856 4.50 28.65 -21.77
CA ALA A 856 5.28 29.80 -22.21
C ALA A 856 4.43 30.94 -22.81
N GLY A 857 3.13 30.70 -23.02
CA GLY A 857 2.18 31.65 -23.59
C GLY A 857 2.06 31.58 -25.12
N ALA A 858 2.33 30.42 -25.74
CA ALA A 858 2.27 30.27 -27.19
C ALA A 858 0.88 30.57 -27.79
N GLU A 859 -0.19 30.44 -27.02
CA GLU A 859 -1.55 30.80 -27.45
C GLU A 859 -1.77 32.31 -27.63
N ASN A 860 -1.06 33.14 -26.86
CA ASN A 860 -1.25 34.61 -26.83
C ASN A 860 -0.11 35.36 -27.53
N ALA A 861 1.01 34.70 -27.79
CA ALA A 861 2.16 35.30 -28.43
C ALA A 861 1.89 35.59 -29.92
N SER A 862 2.54 36.63 -30.45
CA SER A 862 2.42 37.00 -31.87
C SER A 862 3.59 36.49 -32.71
N LEU A 863 4.75 36.28 -32.08
CA LEU A 863 6.00 35.93 -32.75
C LEU A 863 6.69 34.79 -32.00
N PHE A 864 7.22 33.84 -32.76
CA PHE A 864 8.02 32.74 -32.24
C PHE A 864 9.40 32.74 -32.89
N VAL A 865 10.45 32.94 -32.11
CA VAL A 865 11.85 32.87 -32.55
C VAL A 865 12.37 31.47 -32.26
N LEU A 866 12.59 30.70 -33.32
CA LEU A 866 13.18 29.37 -33.24
C LEU A 866 14.70 29.47 -33.43
N ALA A 867 15.43 29.51 -32.33
CA ALA A 867 16.88 29.71 -32.24
C ALA A 867 17.64 28.49 -31.67
N ILE A 868 16.99 27.32 -31.59
CA ILE A 868 17.56 26.04 -31.14
C ILE A 868 18.76 25.65 -32.00
N ASP A 869 19.85 25.19 -31.36
CA ASP A 869 21.11 24.84 -32.03
C ASP A 869 21.13 23.40 -32.59
N GLU A 870 20.26 22.53 -32.08
CA GLU A 870 20.17 21.14 -32.56
C GLU A 870 19.12 21.05 -33.67
N ALA A 871 19.53 20.65 -34.88
CA ALA A 871 18.69 20.76 -36.06
C ALA A 871 17.44 19.86 -36.01
N GLN A 872 17.50 18.68 -35.39
CA GLN A 872 16.32 17.82 -35.26
C GLN A 872 15.32 18.40 -34.25
N ALA A 873 15.77 18.82 -33.06
CA ALA A 873 14.91 19.51 -32.09
C ALA A 873 14.27 20.77 -32.70
N SER A 874 15.02 21.56 -33.48
CA SER A 874 14.50 22.72 -34.21
C SER A 874 13.33 22.34 -35.14
N LEU A 875 13.50 21.30 -35.97
CA LEU A 875 12.46 20.83 -36.88
C LEU A 875 11.24 20.24 -36.15
N GLN A 876 11.46 19.52 -35.04
CA GLN A 876 10.37 18.99 -34.22
C GLN A 876 9.55 20.10 -33.57
N THR A 877 10.21 21.09 -32.95
CA THR A 877 9.54 22.27 -32.39
C THR A 877 8.78 23.03 -33.47
N ALA A 878 9.39 23.27 -34.63
CA ALA A 878 8.74 23.91 -35.78
C ALA A 878 7.45 23.20 -36.18
N ALA A 879 7.49 21.87 -36.35
CA ALA A 879 6.32 21.08 -36.73
C ALA A 879 5.19 21.16 -35.69
N ILE A 880 5.53 21.14 -34.39
CA ILE A 880 4.56 21.20 -33.30
C ILE A 880 3.92 22.58 -33.22
N VAL A 881 4.71 23.66 -33.31
CA VAL A 881 4.23 25.04 -33.28
C VAL A 881 3.34 25.32 -34.49
N SER A 882 3.78 24.96 -35.70
CA SER A 882 2.96 25.14 -36.92
C SER A 882 1.63 24.38 -36.86
N LYS A 883 1.60 23.22 -36.20
CA LYS A 883 0.39 22.39 -36.08
C LYS A 883 -0.61 22.91 -35.03
N HIS A 884 -0.14 23.30 -33.84
CA HIS A 884 -1.03 23.64 -32.71
C HIS A 884 -1.28 25.15 -32.60
N PHE A 885 -0.34 25.98 -33.06
CA PHE A 885 -0.42 27.44 -32.98
C PHE A 885 -0.26 28.08 -34.37
N PRO A 886 -1.18 27.83 -35.32
CA PRO A 886 -1.04 28.29 -36.70
C PRO A 886 -1.06 29.83 -36.86
N HIS A 887 -1.45 30.56 -35.83
CA HIS A 887 -1.44 32.02 -35.79
C HIS A 887 -0.04 32.61 -35.48
N LEU A 888 0.88 31.82 -34.90
CA LEU A 888 2.21 32.26 -34.53
C LEU A 888 3.09 32.42 -35.77
N LYS A 889 3.68 33.61 -35.95
CA LYS A 889 4.66 33.82 -37.02
C LYS A 889 6.06 33.37 -36.56
N ILE A 890 6.59 32.34 -37.21
CA ILE A 890 7.87 31.72 -36.87
C ILE A 890 9.04 32.41 -37.58
N TYR A 891 10.05 32.81 -36.81
CA TYR A 891 11.34 33.34 -37.25
C TYR A 891 12.41 32.31 -36.89
N ALA A 892 12.86 31.54 -37.88
CA ALA A 892 13.73 30.39 -37.63
C ALA A 892 15.20 30.66 -37.97
N ARG A 893 16.08 30.20 -37.08
CA ARG A 893 17.51 30.03 -37.33
C ARG A 893 17.71 28.73 -38.11
N ALA A 894 18.44 28.82 -39.21
CA ALA A 894 18.96 27.66 -39.93
C ALA A 894 20.48 27.58 -39.81
N HIS A 895 21.03 26.37 -39.73
CA HIS A 895 22.47 26.17 -39.61
C HIS A 895 23.17 26.21 -40.97
N ASN A 896 22.47 25.76 -42.00
CA ASN A 896 22.97 25.65 -43.37
C ASN A 896 21.78 25.63 -44.34
N ARG A 897 22.07 25.56 -45.65
CA ARG A 897 21.04 25.49 -46.69
C ARG A 897 20.11 24.28 -46.52
N LYS A 898 20.65 23.10 -46.17
CA LYS A 898 19.84 21.88 -45.98
C LYS A 898 18.80 22.05 -44.87
N HIS A 899 19.20 22.56 -43.70
CA HIS A 899 18.27 22.84 -42.61
C HIS A 899 17.25 23.92 -43.01
N ALA A 900 17.65 24.94 -43.78
CA ALA A 900 16.72 25.95 -44.29
C ALA A 900 15.64 25.32 -45.19
N TYR A 901 16.00 24.41 -46.11
CA TYR A 901 15.02 23.72 -46.96
C TYR A 901 14.00 22.91 -46.13
N GLN A 902 14.48 22.18 -45.12
CA GLN A 902 13.60 21.39 -44.25
C GLN A 902 12.63 22.27 -43.45
N LEU A 903 13.04 23.47 -43.04
CA LEU A 903 12.15 24.44 -42.39
C LEU A 903 11.15 25.06 -43.39
N MET A 904 11.56 25.31 -44.64
CA MET A 904 10.67 25.80 -45.69
C MET A 904 9.58 24.77 -46.04
N ASP A 905 9.91 23.48 -46.03
CA ASP A 905 8.94 22.40 -46.25
C ASP A 905 7.88 22.30 -45.14
N LEU A 906 8.19 22.81 -43.93
CA LEU A 906 7.24 22.99 -42.83
C LEU A 906 6.41 24.28 -42.93
N GLY A 907 6.55 25.03 -44.03
CA GLY A 907 5.82 26.28 -44.27
C GLY A 907 6.40 27.51 -43.56
N ILE A 908 7.62 27.44 -43.04
CA ILE A 908 8.26 28.60 -42.39
C ILE A 908 8.87 29.52 -43.45
N GLU A 909 8.36 30.75 -43.52
CA GLU A 909 8.81 31.73 -44.51
C GLU A 909 10.05 32.52 -44.06
N ILE A 910 10.14 32.88 -42.76
CA ILE A 910 11.18 33.77 -42.26
C ILE A 910 12.32 32.95 -41.67
N ILE A 911 13.34 32.73 -42.50
CA ILE A 911 14.51 31.93 -42.13
C ILE A 911 15.79 32.78 -42.23
N ARG A 912 16.66 32.65 -41.24
CA ARG A 912 17.99 33.26 -41.21
C ARG A 912 19.05 32.20 -40.98
N ARG A 913 19.99 32.08 -41.92
CA ARG A 913 21.17 31.20 -41.78
C ARG A 913 22.17 31.86 -40.84
N ASP A 914 22.59 31.13 -39.81
CA ASP A 914 23.27 31.70 -38.64
C ASP A 914 24.63 32.34 -38.92
N THR A 915 25.40 31.84 -39.87
CA THR A 915 26.73 32.39 -40.25
C THR A 915 26.70 33.29 -41.47
N PHE A 916 25.62 33.27 -42.26
CA PHE A 916 25.57 33.89 -43.59
C PHE A 916 25.78 35.41 -43.55
N TYR A 917 25.02 36.12 -42.71
CA TYR A 917 25.11 37.58 -42.60
C TYR A 917 26.43 38.05 -42.00
N SER A 918 27.01 37.29 -41.05
CA SER A 918 28.34 37.56 -40.52
C SER A 918 29.42 37.39 -41.59
N ALA A 919 29.29 36.39 -42.48
CA ALA A 919 30.20 36.19 -43.59
C ALA A 919 30.09 37.30 -44.65
N LEU A 920 28.88 37.77 -44.97
CA LEU A 920 28.67 38.90 -45.88
C LEU A 920 29.30 40.20 -45.34
N SER A 921 29.06 40.52 -44.07
CA SER A 921 29.68 41.69 -43.43
C SER A 921 31.21 41.60 -43.39
N MET A 922 31.77 40.42 -43.13
CA MET A 922 33.22 40.20 -43.23
C MET A 922 33.72 40.34 -44.68
N THR A 923 32.94 39.90 -45.66
CA THR A 923 33.29 40.02 -47.08
C THR A 923 33.38 41.49 -47.50
N GLU A 924 32.46 42.34 -47.04
CA GLU A 924 32.52 43.79 -47.26
C GLU A 924 33.80 44.41 -46.67
N ALA A 925 34.17 44.02 -45.44
CA ALA A 925 35.40 44.46 -44.80
C ALA A 925 36.65 43.98 -45.53
N VAL A 926 36.65 42.74 -46.04
CA VAL A 926 37.74 42.18 -46.86
C VAL A 926 37.87 42.94 -48.18
N LEU A 927 36.78 43.19 -48.91
CA LEU A 927 36.80 43.95 -50.17
C LEU A 927 37.31 45.38 -49.94
N THR A 928 36.86 46.04 -48.87
CA THR A 928 37.34 47.36 -48.49
C THR A 928 38.84 47.32 -48.15
N GLY A 929 39.29 46.31 -47.41
CA GLY A 929 40.71 46.10 -47.09
C GLY A 929 41.58 45.81 -48.32
N LEU A 930 41.00 45.24 -49.38
CA LEU A 930 41.63 45.01 -50.68
C LEU A 930 41.62 46.25 -51.59
N GLY A 931 41.08 47.38 -51.13
CA GLY A 931 41.12 48.67 -51.82
C GLY A 931 39.86 49.04 -52.61
N TYR A 932 38.78 48.26 -52.50
CA TYR A 932 37.48 48.67 -53.05
C TYR A 932 36.88 49.82 -52.22
N SER A 933 36.11 50.70 -52.86
CA SER A 933 35.36 51.73 -52.14
C SER A 933 34.24 51.08 -51.30
N ALA A 934 33.92 51.66 -50.15
CA ALA A 934 32.87 51.14 -49.26
C ALA A 934 31.52 50.94 -50.00
N ALA A 935 31.13 51.91 -50.83
CA ALA A 935 29.92 51.82 -51.62
C ALA A 935 29.93 50.63 -52.60
N ARG A 936 31.08 50.31 -53.20
CA ARG A 936 31.21 49.20 -54.14
C ARG A 936 31.30 47.85 -53.44
N ALA A 937 31.99 47.78 -52.31
CA ALA A 937 32.02 46.58 -51.47
C ALA A 937 30.60 46.23 -51.01
N GLN A 938 29.84 47.23 -50.54
CA GLN A 938 28.44 47.08 -50.15
C GLN A 938 27.58 46.60 -51.33
N GLN A 939 27.67 47.26 -52.50
CA GLN A 939 26.90 46.88 -53.69
C GLN A 939 27.18 45.43 -54.15
N SER A 940 28.45 45.00 -54.11
CA SER A 940 28.84 43.63 -54.49
C SER A 940 28.25 42.58 -53.53
N VAL A 941 28.26 42.88 -52.24
CA VAL A 941 27.70 42.02 -51.19
C VAL A 941 26.18 41.98 -51.28
N GLU A 942 25.52 43.12 -51.52
CA GLU A 942 24.07 43.20 -51.71
C GLU A 942 23.62 42.42 -52.96
N ALA A 943 24.35 42.53 -54.07
CA ALA A 943 24.07 41.77 -55.29
C ALA A 943 24.22 40.26 -55.06
N PHE A 944 25.28 39.85 -54.35
CA PHE A 944 25.48 38.45 -53.96
C PHE A 944 24.35 37.96 -53.05
N GLU A 945 23.96 38.73 -52.02
CA GLU A 945 22.87 38.38 -51.12
C GLU A 945 21.57 38.15 -51.87
N ALA A 946 21.18 39.10 -52.72
CA ALA A 946 19.93 39.04 -53.48
C ALA A 946 19.88 37.76 -54.34
N LYS A 947 20.98 37.43 -55.04
CA LYS A 947 21.06 36.23 -55.87
C LYS A 947 21.08 34.95 -55.05
N ASP A 948 21.76 34.95 -53.90
CA ASP A 948 21.82 33.77 -53.02
C ASP A 948 20.44 33.43 -52.42
N VAL A 949 19.67 34.46 -52.04
CA VAL A 949 18.29 34.33 -51.57
C VAL A 949 17.35 33.83 -52.69
N GLU A 950 17.44 34.41 -53.89
CA GLU A 950 16.67 33.95 -55.06
C GLU A 950 16.91 32.46 -55.33
N ARG A 951 18.17 32.03 -55.34
CA ARG A 951 18.56 30.62 -55.54
C ARG A 951 18.10 29.72 -54.41
N LEU A 952 18.09 30.21 -53.17
CA LEU A 952 17.59 29.42 -52.04
C LEU A 952 16.13 29.04 -52.30
N HIS A 953 15.28 29.99 -52.69
CA HIS A 953 13.87 29.69 -53.00
C HIS A 953 13.72 28.82 -54.26
N ALA A 954 14.44 29.13 -55.35
CA ALA A 954 14.35 28.38 -56.60
C ALA A 954 14.73 26.90 -56.45
N HIS A 955 15.69 26.59 -55.57
CA HIS A 955 16.21 25.22 -55.43
C HIS A 955 15.52 24.40 -54.34
N GLN A 956 14.55 24.95 -53.60
CA GLN A 956 13.88 24.25 -52.49
C GLN A 956 13.37 22.86 -52.90
N HIS A 957 12.64 22.75 -54.00
CA HIS A 957 12.06 21.49 -54.48
C HIS A 957 13.09 20.41 -54.90
N LEU A 958 14.37 20.77 -55.09
CA LEU A 958 15.41 19.86 -55.59
C LEU A 958 16.39 19.41 -54.49
N HIS A 959 16.21 19.87 -53.25
CA HIS A 959 17.20 19.65 -52.19
C HIS A 959 17.39 18.17 -51.76
N ASN A 960 16.46 17.29 -52.10
CA ASN A 960 16.56 15.84 -51.86
C ASN A 960 17.35 15.09 -52.95
N ASP A 961 17.72 15.76 -54.05
CA ASP A 961 18.44 15.18 -55.20
C ASP A 961 19.90 15.68 -55.21
N ASN A 962 20.81 14.86 -54.68
CA ASN A 962 22.22 15.22 -54.51
C ASN A 962 22.94 15.51 -55.84
N GLU A 963 22.60 14.80 -56.93
CA GLU A 963 23.24 15.01 -58.23
C GLU A 963 22.83 16.37 -58.80
N LYS A 964 21.54 16.69 -58.79
CA LYS A 964 21.06 18.00 -59.25
C LYS A 964 21.59 19.16 -58.40
N MET A 965 21.73 18.96 -57.08
CA MET A 965 22.32 19.99 -56.20
C MET A 965 23.80 20.26 -56.51
N GLN A 966 24.56 19.26 -56.92
CA GLN A 966 25.96 19.44 -57.35
C GLN A 966 26.06 20.22 -58.67
N ASP A 967 25.20 19.92 -59.64
CA ASP A 967 25.17 20.64 -60.91
C ASP A 967 24.71 22.10 -60.73
N LEU A 968 23.71 22.34 -59.87
CA LEU A 968 23.29 23.70 -59.51
C LEU A 968 24.42 24.50 -58.83
N ALA A 969 25.26 23.86 -58.02
CA ALA A 969 26.41 24.52 -57.40
C ALA A 969 27.48 24.95 -58.42
N LYS A 970 27.74 24.13 -59.44
CA LYS A 970 28.67 24.47 -60.54
C LYS A 970 28.15 25.64 -61.37
N THR A 971 26.87 25.60 -61.74
CA THR A 971 26.21 26.68 -62.49
C THR A 971 26.19 27.98 -61.69
N ALA A 972 25.93 27.90 -60.38
CA ALA A 972 25.90 29.05 -59.49
C ALA A 972 27.25 29.77 -59.38
N ALA A 973 28.37 29.04 -59.39
CA ALA A 973 29.71 29.61 -59.39
C ALA A 973 30.00 30.37 -60.69
N LYS A 974 29.66 29.78 -61.83
CA LYS A 974 29.85 30.40 -63.15
C LYS A 974 29.03 31.68 -63.34
N GLU A 975 27.76 31.65 -62.95
CA GLU A 975 26.89 32.84 -62.97
C GLU A 975 27.42 33.97 -62.07
N LEU A 976 28.07 33.62 -60.95
CA LEU A 976 28.65 34.61 -60.03
C LEU A 976 29.89 35.28 -60.64
N GLU A 977 30.74 34.50 -61.31
CA GLU A 977 31.88 35.02 -62.09
C GLU A 977 31.41 35.96 -63.20
N GLU A 978 30.39 35.57 -63.95
CA GLU A 978 29.81 36.40 -65.02
C GLU A 978 29.20 37.71 -64.49
N MET A 979 28.53 37.66 -63.33
CA MET A 979 27.94 38.84 -62.68
C MET A 979 29.02 39.85 -62.24
N PHE A 980 30.05 39.39 -61.53
CA PHE A 980 31.14 40.28 -61.09
C PHE A 980 32.02 40.76 -62.25
N ALA A 981 32.17 39.97 -63.32
CA ALA A 981 32.86 40.40 -64.53
C ALA A 981 32.08 41.50 -65.28
N ALA A 982 30.75 41.42 -65.32
CA ALA A 982 29.90 42.47 -65.90
C ALA A 982 29.98 43.78 -65.11
N ASP A 983 30.01 43.70 -63.77
CA ASP A 983 30.19 44.87 -62.90
C ASP A 983 31.58 45.51 -63.08
N ALA A 984 32.62 44.72 -63.32
CA ALA A 984 33.97 45.22 -63.65
C ALA A 984 34.04 45.86 -65.06
N ALA A 985 33.31 45.32 -66.04
CA ALA A 985 33.27 45.86 -67.41
C ALA A 985 32.48 47.18 -67.54
N SER A 986 31.49 47.41 -66.66
CA SER A 986 30.74 48.69 -66.61
C SER A 986 31.60 49.90 -66.21
N GLU A 987 32.80 49.64 -65.71
CA GLU A 987 33.72 50.61 -65.11
C GLU A 987 34.59 51.34 -66.14
N GLU A 988 34.85 50.75 -67.31
CA GLU A 988 35.61 51.40 -68.39
C GLU A 988 34.84 52.57 -69.05
N THR A 989 33.56 52.74 -68.74
CA THR A 989 32.68 53.78 -69.33
C THR A 989 32.34 54.96 -68.40
N THR A 990 33.15 55.22 -67.37
CA THR A 990 32.97 56.43 -66.54
C THR A 990 33.62 57.65 -67.22
N PRO A 991 32.88 58.72 -67.60
CA PRO A 991 33.44 59.86 -68.32
C PRO A 991 34.53 60.59 -67.51
N SER A 992 35.63 60.95 -68.17
CA SER A 992 36.87 61.51 -67.57
C SER A 992 36.74 62.82 -66.78
N TRP A 993 35.55 63.42 -66.68
CA TRP A 993 35.34 64.69 -65.98
C TRP A 993 35.02 64.56 -64.48
N MET A 994 34.78 63.36 -63.94
CA MET A 994 34.59 63.14 -62.49
C MET A 994 35.89 62.94 -61.69
N GLN A 995 37.07 62.95 -62.34
CA GLN A 995 38.36 62.83 -61.66
C GLN A 995 39.03 64.21 -61.44
N GLN A 996 38.39 65.12 -60.70
CA GLN A 996 39.11 66.23 -60.05
C GLN A 996 38.64 66.45 -58.61
N LYS A 997 39.61 66.26 -57.70
CA LYS A 997 39.64 66.45 -56.23
C LYS A 997 39.29 67.87 -55.78
N PRO A 998 38.92 68.14 -54.51
CA PRO A 998 39.51 67.58 -53.27
C PRO A 998 38.72 66.47 -52.58
#